data_AF-A0A6B2KXD5-F1
#
_entry.id   AF-A0A6B2KXD5-F1
#
_cell.length_a   1.000
_cell.length_b   1.000
_cell.length_c   1.000
_cell.angle_alpha   90.00
_cell.angle_beta   90.00
_cell.angle_gamma   90.00
#
_symmetry.space_group_name_H-M   'P 1'
#
loop_
_entity.id
_entity.type
_entity.pdbx_description
1 polymer ?
#
loop_
_entity_poly.entity_id
_entity_poly.type
_entity_poly.pdbx_seq_one_letter_code
_entity_poly.pdbx_strand_id
1 'polypeptide(L)'
;MSKSVSSAIAKARAANATKNTPPAQGKPEAEAPAGPVQGQDKADGKEKRLSFVQEKMSTLVRATDDIGVGPVKNPTDKKPVENQKLKEMEDEIALMRQYKEELENKHNKTVITFEEEITIQKTKQEEMQEALANLRKMKDELELQHLAYQKRLEQRVQEEIKQKQEVEAELDRTRSRLVAELDTIQATKQNLQHQIDELKLESQKKAHIESELEDLLKIKEKLDSEVMGLKEEAGRKAVIEGELERMRKVKESLDLEMEKMQEERRKKKELEEEFEKVKNNRVLLEQEIGQLRSEKARREEIERELDNIKKSKLDLENEINNLKGESEKRKELEKSLDLLQQSRDSYQLEMDKMITNTASAGAERELKLEQLLNTAKVDSHNLQTEIEKLRKESENKRKIEEELETVKIESQKLLNEVESLHKEAEKQKVIKEELQRVQSQKEKLTLEMAVLKSEHERRLKLEAELEELKEIKDRFATEISQLKNQQQNILQKSEQEEKKAQEVVEKVTQKAKEENEVLSLTVKKQQEKIEKLKEKNRKLSTHNKVPPLLKMTLNKKEKEEFYLRVIPSNFKSAFVTGADTHPAALELIKTLRGNDLDVVAFVKPTSPVSILHSLGVVTARGSLDNIHDMAASMQGCEVIFHCAIQSVGTGYQDFAINVSGTTNVLAAGKMAKCRRIVLLSTAEVALGNAPVDNNIAIDENLKIQMERCEGMFGKSMVLAEQTLLKGKIESYTDDVLDEGDYNMEVVIIRPPWIWSKSDYRVTKIIEAIRANKFTWVNGGTYLYSSCYVSNVVEALILAGDNGEDGEIYYVSDTYPMPFKEFVTRISATQNIDCSHIPTVSNWYGSAVSWFQRTTGASQYAEISLNPNLTTSLVVSDKKARSKLGYNSLVSFDRALDLIREEFIVDLKTPRSELVHKKH
;
A
#
# COMPACT_ATOMS: atom_id res chain seq x y z
N MET A 1 -21.73 -15.56 -9.40
CA MET A 1 -22.22 -14.23 -8.95
C MET A 1 -23.43 -13.72 -9.77
N SER A 2 -23.49 -13.89 -11.09
CA SER A 2 -24.64 -13.47 -11.92
C SER A 2 -26.02 -14.05 -11.46
N LYS A 3 -26.08 -15.31 -11.02
CA LYS A 3 -27.35 -15.92 -10.55
C LYS A 3 -27.86 -15.39 -9.19
N SER A 4 -26.97 -14.84 -8.35
CA SER A 4 -27.35 -14.31 -7.03
C SER A 4 -27.94 -12.90 -7.12
N VAL A 5 -27.49 -12.13 -8.11
CA VAL A 5 -27.95 -10.76 -8.37
C VAL A 5 -29.34 -10.75 -9.02
N SER A 6 -29.61 -11.70 -9.93
CA SER A 6 -30.95 -11.85 -10.53
C SER A 6 -32.01 -12.27 -9.51
N SER A 7 -31.66 -13.08 -8.50
CA SER A 7 -32.56 -13.46 -7.41
C SER A 7 -32.91 -12.28 -6.48
N ALA A 8 -31.92 -11.42 -6.20
CA ALA A 8 -32.12 -10.22 -5.38
C ALA A 8 -33.00 -9.17 -6.08
N ILE A 9 -32.81 -8.99 -7.40
CA ILE A 9 -33.62 -8.05 -8.20
C ILE A 9 -35.06 -8.55 -8.37
N ALA A 10 -35.28 -9.87 -8.48
CA ALA A 10 -36.62 -10.45 -8.52
C ALA A 10 -37.37 -10.30 -7.17
N LYS A 11 -36.67 -10.46 -6.03
CA LYS A 11 -37.24 -10.21 -4.70
C LYS A 11 -37.56 -8.73 -4.45
N ALA A 12 -36.73 -7.80 -4.95
CA ALA A 12 -36.98 -6.37 -4.85
C ALA A 12 -38.18 -5.90 -5.72
N ARG A 13 -38.38 -6.51 -6.90
CA ARG A 13 -39.55 -6.23 -7.76
C ARG A 13 -40.85 -6.80 -7.20
N ALA A 14 -40.82 -7.94 -6.51
CA ALA A 14 -42.00 -8.50 -5.85
C ALA A 14 -42.46 -7.67 -4.63
N ALA A 15 -41.54 -6.99 -3.94
CA ALA A 15 -41.87 -6.13 -2.80
C ALA A 15 -42.54 -4.79 -3.20
N ASN A 16 -42.30 -4.29 -4.43
CA ASN A 16 -42.90 -3.06 -4.93
C ASN A 16 -44.26 -3.25 -5.62
N ALA A 17 -44.67 -4.49 -5.90
CA ALA A 17 -45.94 -4.78 -6.59
C ALA A 17 -47.15 -4.98 -5.66
N THR A 18 -46.98 -4.89 -4.33
CA THR A 18 -48.05 -5.11 -3.33
C THR A 18 -48.61 -3.85 -2.68
N LYS A 19 -48.35 -2.66 -3.24
CA LYS A 19 -49.01 -1.41 -2.82
C LYS A 19 -49.46 -0.60 -4.02
N ASN A 20 -50.54 -1.05 -4.67
CA ASN A 20 -51.43 -0.17 -5.43
C ASN A 20 -52.74 -0.91 -5.71
N THR A 21 -53.71 -0.74 -4.82
CA THR A 21 -55.14 -0.87 -5.10
C THR A 21 -55.88 0.10 -4.17
N PRO A 22 -56.93 0.79 -4.64
CA PRO A 22 -57.44 2.01 -4.00
C PRO A 22 -58.52 1.69 -2.96
N PRO A 23 -58.71 2.52 -1.92
CA PRO A 23 -59.97 2.55 -1.20
C PRO A 23 -60.82 3.75 -1.60
N ALA A 24 -62.10 3.44 -1.71
CA ALA A 24 -63.21 4.34 -1.90
C ALA A 24 -63.53 5.18 -0.63
N GLN A 25 -64.24 6.26 -0.89
CA GLN A 25 -65.16 7.04 -0.04
C GLN A 25 -65.46 6.49 1.37
N GLY A 26 -65.29 7.33 2.40
CA GLY A 26 -65.83 7.02 3.73
C GLY A 26 -65.39 7.91 4.88
N LYS A 27 -65.94 9.13 4.93
CA LYS A 27 -66.19 10.02 6.09
C LYS A 27 -65.02 10.64 6.88
N PRO A 28 -65.22 11.88 7.39
CA PRO A 28 -64.18 12.69 8.01
C PRO A 28 -64.34 12.75 9.54
N GLU A 29 -63.39 12.21 10.28
CA GLU A 29 -63.19 12.43 11.72
C GLU A 29 -61.68 12.24 11.97
N ALA A 30 -60.93 13.08 12.67
CA ALA A 30 -61.23 14.28 13.42
C ALA A 30 -59.99 15.18 13.33
N GLU A 31 -60.15 16.36 12.73
CA GLU A 31 -59.26 17.47 13.06
C GLU A 31 -59.53 17.83 14.51
N ALA A 32 -58.49 17.78 15.34
CA ALA A 32 -58.51 18.38 16.65
C ALA A 32 -59.00 19.83 16.50
N PRO A 33 -59.99 20.25 17.30
CA PRO A 33 -60.59 21.57 17.12
C PRO A 33 -59.50 22.60 17.37
N ALA A 34 -59.18 23.40 16.34
CA ALA A 34 -58.69 24.75 16.57
C ALA A 34 -59.74 25.40 17.48
N GLY A 35 -59.40 25.48 18.77
CA GLY A 35 -60.27 26.09 19.77
C GLY A 35 -60.70 27.47 19.26
N PRO A 36 -61.92 27.92 19.63
CA PRO A 36 -62.38 29.23 19.21
C PRO A 36 -61.28 30.24 19.53
N VAL A 37 -60.93 31.07 18.56
CA VAL A 37 -60.04 32.22 18.74
C VAL A 37 -60.63 33.01 19.91
N GLN A 38 -60.12 32.78 21.12
CA GLN A 38 -60.58 33.43 22.35
C GLN A 38 -60.31 34.94 22.34
N GLY A 39 -59.77 35.48 21.24
CA GLY A 39 -59.55 36.90 20.98
C GLY A 39 -60.72 37.61 20.29
N GLN A 40 -61.43 36.98 19.35
CA GLN A 40 -62.52 37.65 18.60
C GLN A 40 -63.78 37.81 19.46
N ASP A 41 -64.18 36.80 20.24
CA ASP A 41 -65.31 36.91 21.17
C ASP A 41 -65.04 37.91 22.32
N LYS A 42 -63.77 38.12 22.70
CA LYS A 42 -63.39 39.11 23.72
C LYS A 42 -63.30 40.54 23.17
N ALA A 43 -63.00 40.72 21.89
CA ALA A 43 -63.06 42.02 21.22
C ALA A 43 -64.52 42.42 20.99
N ASP A 44 -65.36 41.54 20.43
CA ASP A 44 -66.80 41.76 20.22
C ASP A 44 -67.56 41.99 21.54
N GLY A 45 -67.19 41.26 22.61
CA GLY A 45 -67.77 41.44 23.93
C GLY A 45 -67.37 42.76 24.61
N LYS A 46 -66.23 43.35 24.24
CA LYS A 46 -65.78 44.67 24.75
C LYS A 46 -66.35 45.81 23.93
N GLU A 47 -66.48 45.66 22.62
CA GLU A 47 -67.13 46.63 21.73
C GLU A 47 -68.62 46.78 22.08
N LYS A 48 -69.31 45.67 22.38
CA LYS A 48 -70.68 45.68 22.95
C LYS A 48 -70.78 46.35 24.33
N ARG A 49 -69.72 46.32 25.14
CA ARG A 49 -69.69 47.02 26.44
C ARG A 49 -69.41 48.52 26.26
N LEU A 50 -68.56 48.89 25.31
CA LEU A 50 -68.27 50.29 24.97
C LEU A 50 -69.52 50.98 24.39
N SER A 51 -70.25 50.28 23.51
CA SER A 51 -71.52 50.77 22.96
C SER A 51 -72.62 50.88 24.01
N PHE A 52 -72.74 49.89 24.92
CA PHE A 52 -73.66 49.95 26.05
C PHE A 52 -73.37 51.12 26.99
N VAL A 53 -72.09 51.41 27.29
CA VAL A 53 -71.68 52.56 28.12
C VAL A 53 -71.96 53.89 27.40
N GLN A 54 -71.73 53.97 26.09
CA GLN A 54 -72.10 55.15 25.28
C GLN A 54 -73.60 55.40 25.24
N GLU A 55 -74.41 54.35 25.08
CA GLU A 55 -75.87 54.45 25.08
C GLU A 55 -76.39 54.91 26.44
N LYS A 56 -75.87 54.35 27.54
CA LYS A 56 -76.21 54.77 28.91
C LYS A 56 -75.80 56.22 29.20
N MET A 57 -74.60 56.63 28.80
CA MET A 57 -74.16 58.03 28.90
C MET A 57 -75.06 58.97 28.10
N SER A 58 -75.46 58.60 26.87
CA SER A 58 -76.35 59.44 26.05
C SER A 58 -77.75 59.58 26.68
N THR A 59 -78.21 58.54 27.39
CA THR A 59 -79.50 58.54 28.10
C THR A 59 -79.43 59.41 29.36
N LEU A 60 -78.33 59.35 30.12
CA LEU A 60 -78.08 60.21 31.28
C LEU A 60 -77.90 61.68 30.89
N VAL A 61 -77.20 61.97 29.78
CA VAL A 61 -77.03 63.34 29.26
C VAL A 61 -78.37 63.93 28.79
N ARG A 62 -79.21 63.14 28.10
CA ARG A 62 -80.58 63.56 27.76
C ARG A 62 -81.44 63.80 29.01
N ALA A 63 -81.30 62.97 30.04
CA ALA A 63 -82.00 63.16 31.31
C ALA A 63 -81.53 64.39 32.09
N THR A 64 -80.26 64.82 31.95
CA THR A 64 -79.78 66.11 32.48
C THR A 64 -80.24 67.30 31.63
N ASP A 65 -80.34 67.16 30.30
CA ASP A 65 -80.83 68.21 29.40
C ASP A 65 -82.35 68.44 29.54
N ASP A 66 -83.13 67.40 29.80
CA ASP A 66 -84.58 67.47 30.10
C ASP A 66 -84.90 68.17 31.44
N ILE A 67 -83.88 68.40 32.30
CA ILE A 67 -84.00 69.19 33.54
C ILE A 67 -83.78 70.70 33.27
N GLY A 68 -83.59 71.12 32.01
CA GLY A 68 -83.39 72.51 31.63
C GLY A 68 -84.57 73.45 31.93
N VAL A 69 -84.38 74.41 32.84
CA VAL A 69 -85.27 75.57 33.01
C VAL A 69 -84.61 76.82 32.41
N GLY A 70 -85.29 77.41 31.40
CA GLY A 70 -84.98 78.72 30.82
C GLY A 70 -85.18 79.90 31.79
N PRO A 71 -84.94 81.15 31.36
CA PRO A 71 -84.48 82.24 32.21
C PRO A 71 -85.58 82.80 33.13
N VAL A 72 -85.33 82.91 34.44
CA VAL A 72 -86.24 83.56 35.40
C VAL A 72 -85.50 84.61 36.23
N LYS A 73 -86.07 85.82 36.25
CA LYS A 73 -85.67 86.98 37.05
C LYS A 73 -85.96 86.73 38.55
N ASN A 74 -84.95 86.95 39.40
CA ASN A 74 -84.89 87.00 40.88
C ASN A 74 -86.18 87.33 41.68
N PRO A 75 -86.22 87.11 43.03
CA PRO A 75 -85.67 86.00 43.83
C PRO A 75 -86.67 85.53 44.94
N THR A 76 -86.27 84.52 45.73
CA THR A 76 -86.86 84.01 47.01
C THR A 76 -87.64 82.69 47.00
N ASP A 77 -87.25 81.83 47.95
CA ASP A 77 -87.85 80.60 48.50
C ASP A 77 -87.72 79.22 47.81
N LYS A 78 -86.69 78.49 48.31
CA LYS A 78 -86.59 77.06 48.69
C LYS A 78 -86.97 75.96 47.68
N LYS A 79 -85.97 75.12 47.33
CA LYS A 79 -85.91 73.66 47.61
C LYS A 79 -84.47 73.11 47.48
N PRO A 80 -83.88 72.44 48.50
CA PRO A 80 -82.50 71.90 48.46
C PRO A 80 -82.33 70.54 47.75
N VAL A 81 -83.40 69.94 47.22
CA VAL A 81 -83.42 68.52 46.82
C VAL A 81 -83.10 68.31 45.33
N GLU A 82 -83.23 69.34 44.48
CA GLU A 82 -82.97 69.24 43.03
C GLU A 82 -81.49 69.44 42.66
N ASN A 83 -80.74 70.30 43.36
CA ASN A 83 -79.30 70.51 43.12
C ASN A 83 -78.41 69.33 43.56
N GLN A 84 -78.86 68.52 44.52
CA GLN A 84 -78.09 67.37 44.98
C GLN A 84 -78.18 66.19 44.00
N LYS A 85 -79.36 65.95 43.41
CA LYS A 85 -79.55 64.96 42.35
C LYS A 85 -78.82 65.32 41.05
N LEU A 86 -78.78 66.62 40.70
CA LEU A 86 -78.03 67.08 39.52
C LEU A 86 -76.52 66.86 39.70
N LYS A 87 -75.99 67.15 40.88
CA LYS A 87 -74.57 66.92 41.22
C LYS A 87 -74.20 65.44 41.28
N GLU A 88 -75.08 64.60 41.82
CA GLU A 88 -74.90 63.13 41.82
C GLU A 88 -74.89 62.56 40.39
N MET A 89 -75.73 63.07 39.49
CA MET A 89 -75.72 62.69 38.07
C MET A 89 -74.47 63.19 37.33
N GLU A 90 -73.98 64.40 37.63
CA GLU A 90 -72.74 64.94 37.05
C GLU A 90 -71.50 64.14 37.49
N ASP A 91 -71.43 63.75 38.78
CA ASP A 91 -70.37 62.91 39.31
C ASP A 91 -70.41 61.49 38.72
N GLU A 92 -71.60 60.92 38.50
CA GLU A 92 -71.78 59.61 37.83
C GLU A 92 -71.38 59.67 36.35
N ILE A 93 -71.66 60.78 35.66
CA ILE A 93 -71.20 61.03 34.28
C ILE A 93 -69.66 61.17 34.23
N ALA A 94 -69.04 61.84 35.20
CA ALA A 94 -67.59 61.98 35.28
C ALA A 94 -66.89 60.63 35.52
N LEU A 95 -67.43 59.80 36.42
CA LEU A 95 -66.91 58.45 36.69
C LEU A 95 -67.04 57.53 35.46
N MET A 96 -68.16 57.63 34.73
CA MET A 96 -68.38 56.87 33.50
C MET A 96 -67.46 57.33 32.35
N ARG A 97 -67.07 58.62 32.29
CA ARG A 97 -66.06 59.11 31.33
C ARG A 97 -64.68 58.55 31.63
N GLN A 98 -64.26 58.56 32.89
CA GLN A 98 -62.98 57.98 33.31
C GLN A 98 -62.92 56.48 33.01
N TYR A 99 -64.02 55.75 33.27
CA TYR A 99 -64.12 54.32 32.96
C TYR A 99 -64.08 54.03 31.46
N LYS A 100 -64.65 54.91 30.63
CA LYS A 100 -64.59 54.82 29.16
C LYS A 100 -63.15 55.03 28.65
N GLU A 101 -62.44 56.03 29.16
CA GLU A 101 -61.05 56.33 28.79
C GLU A 101 -60.10 55.16 29.13
N GLU A 102 -60.29 54.53 30.28
CA GLU A 102 -59.54 53.32 30.66
C GLU A 102 -59.81 52.13 29.74
N LEU A 103 -61.05 51.98 29.27
CA LEU A 103 -61.43 50.91 28.33
C LEU A 103 -60.87 51.16 26.92
N GLU A 104 -60.88 52.41 26.44
CA GLU A 104 -60.30 52.80 25.14
C GLU A 104 -58.77 52.62 25.14
N ASN A 105 -58.08 53.03 26.21
CA ASN A 105 -56.64 52.83 26.35
C ASN A 105 -56.25 51.35 26.42
N LYS A 106 -57.04 50.51 27.12
CA LYS A 106 -56.82 49.06 27.13
C LYS A 106 -57.13 48.41 25.78
N HIS A 107 -58.11 48.91 25.03
CA HIS A 107 -58.44 48.41 23.69
C HIS A 107 -57.33 48.72 22.69
N ASN A 108 -56.90 49.98 22.59
CA ASN A 108 -55.83 50.40 21.67
C ASN A 108 -54.51 49.66 21.93
N LYS A 109 -54.15 49.44 23.20
CA LYS A 109 -52.94 48.68 23.54
C LYS A 109 -52.99 47.20 23.12
N THR A 110 -54.19 46.61 23.08
CA THR A 110 -54.38 45.20 22.66
C THR A 110 -54.39 45.08 21.13
N VAL A 111 -54.93 46.08 20.42
CA VAL A 111 -54.98 46.11 18.94
C VAL A 111 -53.57 46.31 18.37
N ILE A 112 -52.77 47.23 18.93
CA ILE A 112 -51.39 47.48 18.49
C ILE A 112 -50.52 46.21 18.63
N THR A 113 -50.64 45.48 19.75
CA THR A 113 -49.90 44.23 19.94
C THR A 113 -50.32 43.12 18.96
N PHE A 114 -51.59 43.11 18.53
CA PHE A 114 -52.10 42.11 17.58
C PHE A 114 -51.66 42.42 16.15
N GLU A 115 -51.61 43.70 15.77
CA GLU A 115 -51.08 44.13 14.47
C GLU A 115 -49.57 43.86 14.33
N GLU A 116 -48.81 44.04 15.41
CA GLU A 116 -47.38 43.67 15.46
C GLU A 116 -47.19 42.15 15.31
N GLU A 117 -47.99 41.32 16.00
CA GLU A 117 -47.93 39.86 15.86
C GLU A 117 -48.32 39.38 14.46
N ILE A 118 -49.34 39.98 13.82
CA ILE A 118 -49.74 39.65 12.44
C ILE A 118 -48.63 40.04 11.45
N THR A 119 -47.95 41.16 11.68
CA THR A 119 -46.85 41.63 10.83
C THR A 119 -45.65 40.69 10.92
N ILE A 120 -45.32 40.21 12.13
CA ILE A 120 -44.27 39.22 12.37
C ILE A 120 -44.62 37.86 11.75
N GLN A 121 -45.89 37.45 11.81
CA GLN A 121 -46.32 36.20 11.17
C GLN A 121 -46.26 36.28 9.64
N LYS A 122 -46.63 37.42 9.04
CA LYS A 122 -46.52 37.64 7.58
C LYS A 122 -45.07 37.61 7.10
N THR A 123 -44.16 38.28 7.80
CA THR A 123 -42.72 38.27 7.45
C THR A 123 -42.14 36.86 7.56
N LYS A 124 -42.46 36.10 8.61
CA LYS A 124 -42.05 34.69 8.70
C LYS A 124 -42.64 33.80 7.60
N GLN A 125 -43.86 34.10 7.15
CA GLN A 125 -44.50 33.35 6.07
C GLN A 125 -43.85 33.64 4.72
N GLU A 126 -43.42 34.89 4.48
CA GLU A 126 -42.67 35.30 3.30
C GLU A 126 -41.26 34.69 3.29
N GLU A 127 -40.52 34.74 4.40
CA GLU A 127 -39.22 34.08 4.55
C GLU A 127 -39.30 32.57 4.32
N MET A 128 -40.36 31.92 4.82
CA MET A 128 -40.59 30.49 4.60
C MET A 128 -40.92 30.17 3.13
N GLN A 129 -41.65 31.05 2.43
CA GLN A 129 -41.91 30.87 0.99
C GLN A 129 -40.66 31.08 0.15
N GLU A 130 -39.79 32.03 0.51
CA GLU A 130 -38.51 32.25 -0.15
C GLU A 130 -37.55 31.07 0.08
N ALA A 131 -37.50 30.53 1.30
CA ALA A 131 -36.74 29.32 1.62
C ALA A 131 -37.24 28.10 0.81
N LEU A 132 -38.56 27.93 0.66
CA LEU A 132 -39.15 26.88 -0.17
C LEU A 132 -38.85 27.06 -1.67
N ALA A 133 -38.80 28.30 -2.16
CA ALA A 133 -38.41 28.60 -3.54
C ALA A 133 -36.94 28.29 -3.80
N ASN A 134 -36.05 28.61 -2.85
CA ASN A 134 -34.62 28.29 -2.93
C ASN A 134 -34.37 26.77 -2.85
N LEU A 135 -35.11 26.05 -2.01
CA LEU A 135 -35.07 24.59 -1.95
C LEU A 135 -35.53 23.93 -3.27
N ARG A 136 -36.54 24.48 -3.94
CA ARG A 136 -36.98 24.00 -5.26
C ARG A 136 -35.91 24.21 -6.32
N LYS A 137 -35.28 25.40 -6.36
CA LYS A 137 -34.16 25.67 -7.28
C LYS A 137 -32.98 24.72 -7.06
N MET A 138 -32.56 24.51 -5.81
CA MET A 138 -31.49 23.55 -5.51
C MET A 138 -31.86 22.13 -5.92
N LYS A 139 -33.13 21.72 -5.74
CA LYS A 139 -33.60 20.41 -6.16
C LYS A 139 -33.52 20.24 -7.68
N ASP A 140 -33.96 21.25 -8.44
CA ASP A 140 -33.93 21.22 -9.90
C ASP A 140 -32.48 21.21 -10.44
N GLU A 141 -31.56 21.96 -9.81
CA GLU A 141 -30.13 21.93 -10.12
C GLU A 141 -29.51 20.55 -9.83
N LEU A 142 -29.88 19.93 -8.71
CA LEU A 142 -29.41 18.59 -8.35
C LEU A 142 -29.92 17.51 -9.31
N GLU A 143 -31.18 17.60 -9.74
CA GLU A 143 -31.77 16.70 -10.74
C GLU A 143 -31.07 16.87 -12.11
N LEU A 144 -30.73 18.12 -12.49
CA LEU A 144 -29.98 18.40 -13.72
C LEU A 144 -28.55 17.84 -13.67
N GLN A 145 -27.87 17.97 -12.53
CA GLN A 145 -26.54 17.38 -12.31
C GLN A 145 -26.59 15.85 -12.35
N HIS A 146 -27.60 15.24 -11.74
CA HIS A 146 -27.79 13.79 -11.75
C HIS A 146 -28.05 13.27 -13.17
N LEU A 147 -28.85 13.98 -13.97
CA LEU A 147 -29.10 13.64 -15.37
C LEU A 147 -27.84 13.79 -16.24
N ALA A 148 -27.05 14.84 -16.02
CA ALA A 148 -25.77 15.04 -16.71
C ALA A 148 -24.75 13.93 -16.34
N TYR A 149 -24.74 13.51 -15.08
CA TYR A 149 -23.91 12.40 -14.62
C TYR A 149 -24.32 11.07 -15.25
N GLN A 150 -25.62 10.76 -15.32
CA GLN A 150 -26.13 9.56 -15.98
C GLN A 150 -25.73 9.51 -17.46
N LYS A 151 -25.86 10.62 -18.20
CA LYS A 151 -25.43 10.69 -19.61
C LYS A 151 -23.93 10.45 -19.79
N ARG A 152 -23.08 10.99 -18.90
CA ARG A 152 -21.63 10.73 -18.93
C ARG A 152 -21.29 9.27 -18.63
N LEU A 153 -22.05 8.63 -17.73
CA LEU A 153 -21.88 7.22 -17.40
C LEU A 153 -22.26 6.34 -18.58
N GLU A 154 -23.38 6.63 -19.25
CA GLU A 154 -23.81 5.92 -20.46
C GLU A 154 -22.80 6.05 -21.60
N GLN A 155 -22.20 7.24 -21.79
CA GLN A 155 -21.14 7.45 -22.78
C GLN A 155 -19.90 6.61 -22.50
N ARG A 156 -19.42 6.56 -21.24
CA ARG A 156 -18.28 5.71 -20.87
C ARG A 156 -18.56 4.22 -21.08
N VAL A 157 -19.75 3.76 -20.72
CA VAL A 157 -20.14 2.36 -20.93
C VAL A 157 -20.17 2.02 -22.42
N GLN A 158 -20.64 2.94 -23.28
CA GLN A 158 -20.61 2.75 -24.74
C GLN A 158 -19.18 2.72 -25.30
N GLU A 159 -18.29 3.56 -24.80
CA GLU A 159 -16.87 3.55 -25.17
C GLU A 159 -16.17 2.25 -24.76
N GLU A 160 -16.41 1.77 -23.54
CA GLU A 160 -15.87 0.49 -23.06
C GLU A 160 -16.39 -0.71 -23.87
N ILE A 161 -17.67 -0.70 -24.26
CA ILE A 161 -18.25 -1.72 -25.14
C ILE A 161 -17.56 -1.69 -26.51
N LYS A 162 -17.31 -0.51 -27.07
CA LYS A 162 -16.62 -0.35 -28.36
C LYS A 162 -15.17 -0.86 -28.30
N GLN A 163 -14.43 -0.48 -27.25
CA GLN A 163 -13.06 -0.99 -27.04
C GLN A 163 -13.03 -2.50 -26.89
N LYS A 164 -14.00 -3.08 -26.16
CA LYS A 164 -14.10 -4.53 -26.02
C LYS A 164 -14.35 -5.22 -27.35
N GLN A 165 -15.21 -4.66 -28.20
CA GLN A 165 -15.48 -5.20 -29.54
C GLN A 165 -14.25 -5.10 -30.47
N GLU A 166 -13.46 -4.04 -30.36
CA GLU A 166 -12.20 -3.89 -31.12
C GLU A 166 -11.16 -4.94 -30.71
N VAL A 167 -11.00 -5.18 -29.41
CA VAL A 167 -10.10 -6.22 -28.88
C VAL A 167 -10.56 -7.62 -29.28
N GLU A 168 -11.86 -7.88 -29.27
CA GLU A 168 -12.41 -9.18 -29.68
C GLU A 168 -12.20 -9.44 -31.19
N ALA A 169 -12.34 -8.40 -32.02
CA ALA A 169 -12.04 -8.47 -33.45
C ALA A 169 -10.53 -8.69 -33.74
N GLU A 170 -9.63 -8.11 -32.94
CA GLU A 170 -8.19 -8.32 -33.06
C GLU A 170 -7.77 -9.72 -32.61
N LEU A 171 -8.41 -10.24 -31.56
CA LEU A 171 -8.22 -11.62 -31.11
C LEU A 171 -8.63 -12.63 -32.19
N ASP A 172 -9.75 -12.40 -32.87
CA ASP A 172 -10.21 -13.28 -33.95
C ASP A 172 -9.29 -13.23 -35.18
N ARG A 173 -8.75 -12.05 -35.55
CA ARG A 173 -7.73 -11.94 -36.60
C ARG A 173 -6.46 -12.74 -36.27
N THR A 174 -6.05 -12.67 -35.00
CA THR A 174 -4.85 -13.37 -34.52
C THR A 174 -5.06 -14.89 -34.50
N ARG A 175 -6.26 -15.35 -34.10
CA ARG A 175 -6.65 -16.76 -34.20
C ARG A 175 -6.65 -17.25 -35.64
N SER A 176 -7.21 -16.49 -36.58
CA SER A 176 -7.18 -16.87 -38.00
C SER A 176 -5.75 -16.98 -38.55
N ARG A 177 -4.86 -16.07 -38.14
CA ARG A 177 -3.44 -16.14 -38.53
C ARG A 177 -2.74 -17.37 -37.97
N LEU A 178 -2.96 -17.70 -36.69
CA LEU A 178 -2.37 -18.87 -36.05
C LEU A 178 -2.88 -20.19 -36.65
N VAL A 179 -4.16 -20.24 -37.06
CA VAL A 179 -4.72 -21.40 -37.78
C VAL A 179 -4.03 -21.56 -39.14
N ALA A 180 -3.82 -20.48 -39.89
CA ALA A 180 -3.10 -20.53 -41.17
C ALA A 180 -1.63 -20.96 -41.00
N GLU A 181 -0.96 -20.48 -39.95
CA GLU A 181 0.41 -20.91 -39.60
C GLU A 181 0.45 -22.40 -39.21
N LEU A 182 -0.54 -22.90 -38.47
CA LEU A 182 -0.66 -24.33 -38.16
C LEU A 182 -0.87 -25.19 -39.42
N ASP A 183 -1.72 -24.75 -40.36
CA ASP A 183 -1.95 -25.48 -41.61
C ASP A 183 -0.66 -25.54 -42.47
N THR A 184 0.13 -24.47 -42.51
CA THR A 184 1.44 -24.47 -43.20
C THR A 184 2.47 -25.37 -42.53
N ILE A 185 2.48 -25.43 -41.19
CA ILE A 185 3.32 -26.38 -40.43
C ILE A 185 2.88 -27.82 -40.69
N GLN A 186 1.58 -28.06 -40.81
CA GLN A 186 1.05 -29.40 -41.08
C GLN A 186 1.37 -29.86 -42.52
N ALA A 187 1.31 -28.94 -43.48
CA ALA A 187 1.73 -29.19 -44.87
C ALA A 187 3.24 -29.46 -44.98
N THR A 188 4.09 -28.69 -44.28
CA THR A 188 5.55 -28.93 -44.25
C THR A 188 5.89 -30.25 -43.57
N LYS A 189 5.18 -30.63 -42.50
CA LYS A 189 5.32 -31.95 -41.88
C LYS A 189 4.97 -33.09 -42.84
N GLN A 190 3.90 -32.96 -43.62
CA GLN A 190 3.53 -33.96 -44.62
C GLN A 190 4.57 -34.06 -45.74
N ASN A 191 5.13 -32.93 -46.19
CA ASN A 191 6.20 -32.91 -47.19
C ASN A 191 7.50 -33.55 -46.65
N LEU A 192 7.90 -33.24 -45.42
CA LEU A 192 9.04 -33.89 -44.76
C LEU A 192 8.82 -35.39 -44.56
N GLN A 193 7.60 -35.81 -44.25
CA GLN A 193 7.26 -37.23 -44.14
C GLN A 193 7.39 -37.95 -45.50
N HIS A 194 6.95 -37.30 -46.59
CA HIS A 194 7.15 -37.80 -47.95
C HIS A 194 8.64 -37.92 -48.31
N GLN A 195 9.45 -36.92 -47.97
CA GLN A 195 10.91 -36.94 -48.19
C GLN A 195 11.60 -38.04 -47.37
N ILE A 196 11.15 -38.29 -46.13
CA ILE A 196 11.65 -39.40 -45.30
C ILE A 196 11.31 -40.76 -45.92
N ASP A 197 10.13 -40.90 -46.51
CA ASP A 197 9.70 -42.15 -47.13
C ASP A 197 10.40 -42.37 -48.50
N GLU A 198 10.73 -41.30 -49.25
CA GLU A 198 11.64 -41.35 -50.40
C GLU A 198 13.06 -41.76 -50.01
N LEU A 199 13.61 -41.19 -48.92
CA LEU A 199 14.94 -41.54 -48.41
C LEU A 199 15.00 -42.98 -47.87
N LYS A 200 13.90 -43.51 -47.33
CA LYS A 200 13.80 -44.94 -46.97
C LYS A 200 13.78 -45.84 -48.21
N LEU A 201 13.16 -45.40 -49.30
CA LEU A 201 13.17 -46.12 -50.58
C LEU A 201 14.56 -46.09 -51.24
N GLU A 202 15.31 -44.98 -51.11
CA GLU A 202 16.72 -44.90 -51.52
C GLU A 202 17.65 -45.72 -50.61
N SER A 203 17.39 -45.77 -49.30
CA SER A 203 18.09 -46.65 -48.36
C SER A 203 17.90 -48.12 -48.69
N GLN A 204 16.72 -48.52 -49.20
CA GLN A 204 16.48 -49.89 -49.67
C GLN A 204 17.17 -50.20 -51.00
N LYS A 205 17.38 -49.21 -51.88
CA LYS A 205 18.22 -49.35 -53.08
C LYS A 205 19.71 -49.41 -52.75
N LYS A 206 20.15 -48.73 -51.67
CA LYS A 206 21.53 -48.72 -51.20
C LYS A 206 21.97 -50.06 -50.59
N ALA A 207 21.04 -50.82 -50.00
CA ALA A 207 21.27 -52.18 -49.51
C ALA A 207 21.61 -53.21 -50.61
N HIS A 208 21.42 -52.89 -51.89
CA HIS A 208 21.85 -53.73 -53.01
C HIS A 208 23.28 -53.43 -53.49
N ILE A 209 23.86 -52.29 -53.09
CA ILE A 209 25.22 -51.87 -53.48
C ILE A 209 26.24 -52.17 -52.36
N GLU A 210 25.78 -52.53 -51.16
CA GLU A 210 26.61 -52.95 -50.03
C GLU A 210 27.24 -54.35 -50.20
N SER A 211 27.04 -55.01 -51.35
CA SER A 211 27.74 -56.24 -51.73
C SER A 211 29.10 -56.01 -52.41
N GLU A 212 29.45 -54.78 -52.78
CA GLU A 212 30.66 -54.50 -53.60
C GLU A 212 31.74 -53.67 -52.89
N LEU A 213 31.58 -53.31 -51.62
CA LEU A 213 32.52 -52.43 -50.92
C LEU A 213 33.41 -53.14 -49.88
N GLU A 214 33.90 -54.33 -50.19
CA GLU A 214 34.89 -55.03 -49.36
C GLU A 214 36.35 -54.70 -49.77
N ASP A 215 36.56 -54.04 -50.91
CA ASP A 215 37.90 -53.73 -51.44
C ASP A 215 38.46 -52.35 -51.05
N LEU A 216 37.65 -51.44 -50.48
CA LEU A 216 38.12 -50.09 -50.08
C LEU A 216 38.55 -49.95 -48.61
N LEU A 217 38.59 -51.06 -47.86
CA LEU A 217 39.05 -51.07 -46.47
C LEU A 217 40.59 -50.98 -46.31
N LYS A 218 41.36 -51.02 -47.40
CA LYS A 218 42.83 -50.86 -47.38
C LYS A 218 43.33 -49.43 -47.61
N ILE A 219 42.47 -48.51 -48.04
CA ILE A 219 42.83 -47.09 -48.25
C ILE A 219 42.55 -46.25 -46.99
N LYS A 220 41.69 -46.76 -46.09
CA LYS A 220 41.24 -46.06 -44.89
C LYS A 220 42.33 -45.82 -43.83
N GLU A 221 43.30 -46.72 -43.69
CA GLU A 221 44.37 -46.56 -42.68
C GLU A 221 45.42 -45.50 -43.04
N LYS A 222 45.46 -45.02 -44.29
CA LYS A 222 46.37 -43.93 -44.70
C LYS A 222 45.74 -42.53 -44.61
N LEU A 223 44.41 -42.43 -44.60
CA LEU A 223 43.71 -41.14 -44.47
C LEU A 223 43.43 -40.72 -43.02
N ASP A 224 43.57 -41.64 -42.05
CA ASP A 224 43.29 -41.35 -40.63
C ASP A 224 44.35 -40.46 -39.95
N SER A 225 45.50 -40.18 -40.61
CA SER A 225 46.49 -39.21 -40.11
C SER A 225 46.26 -37.76 -40.57
N GLU A 226 45.51 -37.53 -41.65
CA GLU A 226 45.23 -36.17 -42.15
C GLU A 226 43.91 -35.59 -41.60
N VAL A 227 43.03 -36.43 -41.06
CA VAL A 227 41.70 -36.04 -40.52
C VAL A 227 41.77 -35.40 -39.11
N MET A 228 42.93 -35.43 -38.44
CA MET A 228 43.12 -34.71 -37.15
C MET A 228 43.19 -33.18 -37.30
N GLY A 229 43.48 -32.64 -38.50
CA GLY A 229 43.45 -31.20 -38.75
C GLY A 229 42.05 -30.62 -39.03
N LEU A 230 41.15 -31.42 -39.61
CA LEU A 230 39.84 -30.95 -40.06
C LEU A 230 38.75 -30.99 -38.96
N LYS A 231 38.97 -31.73 -37.87
CA LYS A 231 38.08 -31.71 -36.69
C LYS A 231 38.19 -30.42 -35.87
N GLU A 232 39.33 -29.73 -35.91
CA GLU A 232 39.49 -28.40 -35.29
C GLU A 232 38.82 -27.29 -36.12
N GLU A 233 38.80 -27.39 -37.45
CA GLU A 233 38.12 -26.40 -38.32
C GLU A 233 36.60 -26.51 -38.27
N ALA A 234 36.04 -27.73 -38.21
CA ALA A 234 34.60 -27.94 -38.08
C ALA A 234 34.06 -27.44 -36.72
N GLY A 235 34.87 -27.56 -35.65
CA GLY A 235 34.55 -26.99 -34.34
C GLY A 235 34.52 -25.46 -34.33
N ARG A 236 35.49 -24.80 -34.99
CA ARG A 236 35.52 -23.33 -35.12
C ARG A 236 34.35 -22.79 -35.94
N LYS A 237 33.96 -23.48 -37.02
CA LYS A 237 32.84 -23.06 -37.87
C LYS A 237 31.48 -23.14 -37.15
N ALA A 238 31.28 -24.16 -36.31
CA ALA A 238 30.06 -24.29 -35.50
C ALA A 238 29.95 -23.24 -34.38
N VAL A 239 31.07 -22.82 -33.79
CA VAL A 239 31.12 -21.71 -32.82
C VAL A 239 30.78 -20.38 -33.51
N ILE A 240 31.34 -20.14 -34.70
CA ILE A 240 31.08 -18.94 -35.50
C ILE A 240 29.64 -18.85 -36.00
N GLU A 241 29.04 -19.96 -36.46
CA GLU A 241 27.62 -19.99 -36.86
C GLU A 241 26.68 -19.79 -35.66
N GLY A 242 27.04 -20.33 -34.49
CA GLY A 242 26.32 -20.08 -33.24
C GLY A 242 26.40 -18.62 -32.77
N GLU A 243 27.54 -17.96 -32.97
CA GLU A 243 27.73 -16.52 -32.66
C GLU A 243 27.02 -15.62 -33.68
N LEU A 244 27.01 -15.97 -34.98
CA LEU A 244 26.26 -15.25 -36.01
C LEU A 244 24.74 -15.30 -35.78
N GLU A 245 24.20 -16.43 -35.33
CA GLU A 245 22.79 -16.56 -34.98
C GLU A 245 22.44 -15.78 -33.72
N ARG A 246 23.34 -15.74 -32.72
CA ARG A 246 23.20 -14.84 -31.56
C ARG A 246 23.20 -13.37 -31.98
N MET A 247 24.11 -12.97 -32.85
CA MET A 247 24.18 -11.59 -33.37
C MET A 247 22.92 -11.21 -34.17
N ARG A 248 22.32 -12.15 -34.91
CA ARG A 248 21.08 -11.90 -35.65
C ARG A 248 19.90 -11.66 -34.71
N LYS A 249 19.77 -12.47 -33.66
CA LYS A 249 18.74 -12.29 -32.62
C LYS A 249 18.92 -11.01 -31.82
N VAL A 250 20.16 -10.65 -31.50
CA VAL A 250 20.50 -9.37 -30.84
C VAL A 250 20.15 -8.18 -31.75
N LYS A 251 20.38 -8.29 -33.06
CA LYS A 251 20.01 -7.25 -34.02
C LYS A 251 18.48 -7.08 -34.14
N GLU A 252 17.73 -8.17 -34.22
CA GLU A 252 16.26 -8.12 -34.28
C GLU A 252 15.65 -7.57 -32.99
N SER A 253 16.22 -7.88 -31.82
CA SER A 253 15.81 -7.23 -30.57
C SER A 253 16.14 -5.73 -30.55
N LEU A 254 17.23 -5.33 -31.19
CA LEU A 254 17.68 -3.93 -31.24
C LEU A 254 16.79 -3.04 -32.11
N ASP A 255 16.36 -3.55 -33.27
CA ASP A 255 15.48 -2.81 -34.18
C ASP A 255 14.13 -2.50 -33.49
N LEU A 256 13.61 -3.44 -32.69
CA LEU A 256 12.43 -3.26 -31.84
C LEU A 256 12.67 -2.26 -30.70
N GLU A 257 13.89 -2.18 -30.19
CA GLU A 257 14.28 -1.28 -29.09
C GLU A 257 14.52 0.16 -29.55
N MET A 258 15.01 0.36 -30.79
CA MET A 258 15.14 1.68 -31.40
C MET A 258 13.79 2.35 -31.65
N GLU A 259 12.75 1.58 -31.99
CA GLU A 259 11.40 2.10 -32.17
C GLU A 259 10.80 2.60 -30.83
N LYS A 260 11.02 1.83 -29.75
CA LYS A 260 10.67 2.24 -28.38
C LYS A 260 11.42 3.51 -27.92
N MET A 261 12.66 3.70 -28.36
CA MET A 261 13.47 4.87 -28.04
C MET A 261 12.86 6.17 -28.59
N GLN A 262 12.27 6.13 -29.79
CA GLN A 262 11.64 7.31 -30.39
C GLN A 262 10.36 7.71 -29.63
N GLU A 263 9.58 6.73 -29.18
CA GLU A 263 8.38 6.97 -28.39
C GLU A 263 8.71 7.50 -26.97
N GLU A 264 9.74 6.96 -26.34
CA GLU A 264 10.24 7.43 -25.03
C GLU A 264 10.82 8.85 -25.09
N ARG A 265 11.53 9.21 -26.17
CA ARG A 265 12.00 10.60 -26.39
C ARG A 265 10.83 11.58 -26.50
N ARG A 266 9.71 11.15 -27.10
CA ARG A 266 8.49 11.96 -27.17
C ARG A 266 7.86 12.15 -25.78
N LYS A 267 7.73 11.06 -25.02
CA LYS A 267 7.19 11.08 -23.64
C LYS A 267 8.04 11.93 -22.70
N LYS A 268 9.37 11.85 -22.80
CA LYS A 268 10.28 12.70 -22.02
C LYS A 268 10.06 14.19 -22.29
N LYS A 269 9.90 14.57 -23.56
CA LYS A 269 9.65 15.97 -23.94
C LYS A 269 8.28 16.47 -23.45
N GLU A 270 7.25 15.63 -23.54
CA GLU A 270 5.91 15.93 -23.00
C GLU A 270 5.96 16.13 -21.46
N LEU A 271 6.68 15.27 -20.74
CA LEU A 271 6.87 15.37 -19.29
C LEU A 271 7.68 16.61 -18.85
N GLU A 272 8.72 16.98 -19.60
CA GLU A 272 9.51 18.20 -19.36
C GLU A 272 8.66 19.47 -19.53
N GLU A 273 7.77 19.50 -20.53
CA GLU A 273 6.82 20.60 -20.75
C GLU A 273 5.77 20.69 -19.62
N GLU A 274 5.27 19.56 -19.12
CA GLU A 274 4.37 19.54 -17.96
C GLU A 274 5.06 19.98 -16.66
N PHE A 275 6.31 19.57 -16.46
CA PHE A 275 7.09 19.95 -15.28
C PHE A 275 7.31 21.46 -15.21
N GLU A 276 7.64 22.12 -16.32
CA GLU A 276 7.79 23.58 -16.35
C GLU A 276 6.45 24.31 -16.13
N LYS A 277 5.32 23.78 -16.61
CA LYS A 277 3.99 24.34 -16.29
C LYS A 277 3.70 24.27 -14.79
N VAL A 278 3.94 23.12 -14.16
CA VAL A 278 3.73 22.91 -12.72
C VAL A 278 4.63 23.82 -11.88
N LYS A 279 5.88 24.01 -12.31
CA LYS A 279 6.84 24.91 -11.66
C LYS A 279 6.41 26.38 -11.74
N ASN A 280 5.94 26.85 -12.89
CA ASN A 280 5.45 28.22 -13.05
C ASN A 280 4.18 28.47 -12.23
N ASN A 281 3.24 27.52 -12.21
CA ASN A 281 2.02 27.62 -11.38
C ASN A 281 2.35 27.69 -9.89
N ARG A 282 3.35 26.94 -9.42
CA ARG A 282 3.80 26.99 -8.02
C ARG A 282 4.34 28.38 -7.64
N VAL A 283 5.17 28.98 -8.49
CA VAL A 283 5.73 30.32 -8.23
C VAL A 283 4.61 31.37 -8.13
N LEU A 284 3.60 31.28 -9.00
CA LEU A 284 2.44 32.18 -8.96
C LEU A 284 1.66 32.04 -7.64
N LEU A 285 1.37 30.80 -7.21
CA LEU A 285 0.66 30.53 -5.95
C LEU A 285 1.49 30.95 -4.72
N GLU A 286 2.81 30.78 -4.74
CA GLU A 286 3.70 31.23 -3.67
C GLU A 286 3.75 32.77 -3.55
N GLN A 287 3.71 33.49 -4.67
CA GLN A 287 3.61 34.96 -4.70
C GLN A 287 2.28 35.44 -4.13
N GLU A 288 1.17 34.79 -4.49
CA GLU A 288 -0.18 35.11 -4.03
C GLU A 288 -0.33 34.85 -2.51
N ILE A 289 0.22 33.74 -2.00
CA ILE A 289 0.30 33.47 -0.54
C ILE A 289 1.14 34.52 0.19
N GLY A 290 2.21 35.01 -0.44
CA GLY A 290 3.08 36.05 0.12
C GLY A 290 2.32 37.36 0.39
N GLN A 291 1.47 37.78 -0.55
CA GLN A 291 0.63 38.97 -0.42
C GLN A 291 -0.45 38.80 0.68
N LEU A 292 -1.01 37.59 0.84
CA LEU A 292 -2.03 37.30 1.85
C LEU A 292 -1.48 37.20 3.29
N ARG A 293 -0.16 37.04 3.48
CA ARG A 293 0.45 36.96 4.83
C ARG A 293 0.53 38.31 5.54
N SER A 294 0.75 39.41 4.82
CA SER A 294 0.72 40.76 5.41
C SER A 294 -0.68 41.15 5.88
N GLU A 295 -1.72 40.63 5.25
CA GLU A 295 -3.11 40.89 5.60
C GLU A 295 -3.55 40.16 6.87
N LYS A 296 -3.01 38.96 7.15
CA LYS A 296 -3.25 38.25 8.42
C LYS A 296 -2.78 39.06 9.63
N ALA A 297 -1.60 39.68 9.55
CA ALA A 297 -1.07 40.52 10.63
C ALA A 297 -1.95 41.75 10.89
N ARG A 298 -2.47 42.37 9.81
CA ARG A 298 -3.41 43.49 9.89
C ARG A 298 -4.74 43.08 10.53
N ARG A 299 -5.24 41.88 10.24
CA ARG A 299 -6.44 41.34 10.89
C ARG A 299 -6.26 41.19 12.41
N GLU A 300 -5.14 40.63 12.86
CA GLU A 300 -4.84 40.47 14.28
C GLU A 300 -4.66 41.82 15.01
N GLU A 301 -4.28 42.87 14.28
CA GLU A 301 -4.24 44.25 14.79
C GLU A 301 -5.65 44.84 14.93
N ILE A 302 -6.49 44.73 13.90
CA ILE A 302 -7.88 45.21 13.93
C ILE A 302 -8.72 44.48 14.99
N GLU A 303 -8.52 43.17 15.19
CA GLU A 303 -9.22 42.42 16.25
C GLU A 303 -8.85 42.93 17.65
N ARG A 304 -7.59 43.31 17.88
CA ARG A 304 -7.13 43.94 19.13
C ARG A 304 -7.73 45.34 19.33
N GLU A 305 -7.82 46.14 18.27
CA GLU A 305 -8.47 47.45 18.31
C GLU A 305 -9.97 47.33 18.64
N LEU A 306 -10.67 46.36 18.03
CA LEU A 306 -12.07 46.06 18.31
C LEU A 306 -12.30 45.68 19.78
N ASP A 307 -11.41 44.88 20.37
CA ASP A 307 -11.55 44.50 21.78
C ASP A 307 -11.30 45.68 22.74
N ASN A 308 -10.36 46.56 22.41
CA ASN A 308 -10.16 47.81 23.13
C ASN A 308 -11.40 48.71 23.04
N ILE A 309 -11.98 48.85 21.85
CA ILE A 309 -13.19 49.64 21.61
C ILE A 309 -14.40 49.08 22.36
N LYS A 310 -14.58 47.75 22.39
CA LYS A 310 -15.64 47.11 23.19
C LYS A 310 -15.51 47.42 24.67
N LYS A 311 -14.28 47.43 25.19
CA LYS A 311 -14.01 47.76 26.59
C LYS A 311 -14.36 49.23 26.88
N SER A 312 -13.89 50.16 26.04
CA SER A 312 -14.24 51.58 26.16
C SER A 312 -15.76 51.81 26.07
N LYS A 313 -16.45 51.11 25.16
CA LYS A 313 -17.91 51.16 25.05
C LYS A 313 -18.60 50.72 26.34
N LEU A 314 -18.15 49.60 26.94
CA LEU A 314 -18.70 49.09 28.19
C LEU A 314 -18.48 50.07 29.35
N ASP A 315 -17.30 50.68 29.43
CA ASP A 315 -16.96 51.67 30.46
C ASP A 315 -17.87 52.92 30.34
N LEU A 316 -18.08 53.44 29.12
CA LEU A 316 -18.99 54.55 28.86
C LEU A 316 -20.47 54.20 29.15
N GLU A 317 -20.92 52.99 28.80
CA GLU A 317 -22.28 52.52 29.11
C GLU A 317 -22.54 52.41 30.62
N ASN A 318 -21.53 51.97 31.38
CA ASN A 318 -21.58 51.92 32.84
C ASN A 318 -21.63 53.33 33.45
N GLU A 319 -20.85 54.27 32.94
CA GLU A 319 -20.84 55.66 33.39
C GLU A 319 -22.19 56.36 33.13
N ILE A 320 -22.78 56.15 31.95
CA ILE A 320 -24.13 56.65 31.61
C ILE A 320 -25.19 56.06 32.55
N ASN A 321 -25.09 54.77 32.89
CA ASN A 321 -26.05 54.11 33.78
C ASN A 321 -25.98 54.68 35.20
N ASN A 322 -24.80 55.02 35.71
CA ASN A 322 -24.64 55.67 37.01
C ASN A 322 -25.29 57.06 37.04
N LEU A 323 -25.19 57.82 35.94
CA LEU A 323 -25.76 59.17 35.82
C LEU A 323 -27.29 59.19 35.55
N LYS A 324 -27.94 58.04 35.30
CA LYS A 324 -29.40 57.99 35.07
C LYS A 324 -30.22 58.37 36.30
N GLY A 325 -29.81 57.92 37.49
CA GLY A 325 -30.53 58.21 38.74
C GLY A 325 -30.51 59.69 39.13
N GLU A 326 -29.46 60.42 38.75
CA GLU A 326 -29.29 61.85 39.04
C GLU A 326 -30.22 62.73 38.21
N SER A 327 -30.52 62.33 36.97
CA SER A 327 -31.47 63.04 36.09
C SER A 327 -32.92 62.97 36.61
N GLU A 328 -33.33 61.83 37.17
CA GLU A 328 -34.65 61.68 37.79
C GLU A 328 -34.75 62.52 39.07
N LYS A 329 -33.71 62.46 39.92
CA LYS A 329 -33.60 63.27 41.14
C LYS A 329 -33.66 64.78 40.83
N ARG A 330 -33.03 65.23 39.74
CA ARG A 330 -33.14 66.63 39.27
C ARG A 330 -34.57 67.05 38.96
N LYS A 331 -35.33 66.22 38.22
CA LYS A 331 -36.73 66.54 37.86
C LYS A 331 -37.63 66.64 39.09
N GLU A 332 -37.38 65.83 40.11
CA GLU A 332 -38.11 65.90 41.39
C GLU A 332 -37.76 67.17 42.19
N LEU A 333 -36.47 67.55 42.23
CA LEU A 333 -36.02 68.76 42.90
C LEU A 333 -36.51 70.03 42.18
N GLU A 334 -36.58 70.05 40.85
CA GLU A 334 -37.15 71.17 40.08
C GLU A 334 -38.64 71.37 40.39
N LYS A 335 -39.44 70.28 40.49
CA LYS A 335 -40.84 70.36 40.93
C LYS A 335 -40.98 70.88 42.36
N SER A 336 -40.09 70.45 43.25
CA SER A 336 -40.07 70.88 44.65
C SER A 336 -39.71 72.36 44.78
N LEU A 337 -38.78 72.85 43.95
CA LEU A 337 -38.42 74.26 43.86
C LEU A 337 -39.59 75.12 43.38
N ASP A 338 -40.34 74.68 42.36
CA ASP A 338 -41.52 75.42 41.85
C ASP A 338 -42.59 75.58 42.93
N LEU A 339 -42.88 74.51 43.69
CA LEU A 339 -43.83 74.55 44.81
C LEU A 339 -43.38 75.49 45.93
N LEU A 340 -42.08 75.51 46.24
CA LEU A 340 -41.51 76.41 47.23
C LEU A 340 -41.52 77.87 46.77
N GLN A 341 -41.28 78.14 45.48
CA GLN A 341 -41.40 79.48 44.91
C GLN A 341 -42.85 79.97 44.94
N GLN A 342 -43.81 79.14 44.58
CA GLN A 342 -45.24 79.47 44.70
C GLN A 342 -45.64 79.79 46.15
N SER A 343 -45.14 79.01 47.10
CA SER A 343 -45.38 79.25 48.54
C SER A 343 -44.73 80.55 49.01
N ARG A 344 -43.48 80.81 48.62
CA ARG A 344 -42.75 82.07 48.90
C ARG A 344 -43.49 83.28 48.33
N ASP A 345 -43.96 83.20 47.08
CA ASP A 345 -44.66 84.29 46.41
C ASP A 345 -46.04 84.52 47.05
N SER A 346 -46.69 83.46 47.54
CA SER A 346 -47.89 83.56 48.37
C SER A 346 -47.62 84.24 49.73
N TYR A 347 -46.53 83.89 50.42
CA TYR A 347 -46.14 84.55 51.68
C TYR A 347 -45.77 86.02 51.46
N GLN A 348 -45.07 86.35 50.37
CA GLN A 348 -44.76 87.72 50.01
C GLN A 348 -46.03 88.52 49.70
N LEU A 349 -46.97 87.95 48.95
CA LEU A 349 -48.26 88.59 48.65
C LEU A 349 -49.13 88.79 49.91
N GLU A 350 -49.11 87.85 50.85
CA GLU A 350 -49.81 88.00 52.14
C GLU A 350 -49.15 89.08 53.00
N MET A 351 -47.81 89.19 52.96
CA MET A 351 -47.07 90.26 53.65
C MET A 351 -47.35 91.64 53.03
N ASP A 352 -47.36 91.76 51.70
CA ASP A 352 -47.69 93.01 50.99
C ASP A 352 -49.16 93.44 51.25
N LYS A 353 -50.09 92.49 51.41
CA LYS A 353 -51.48 92.74 51.83
C LYS A 353 -51.59 93.21 53.28
N MET A 354 -50.72 92.75 54.18
CA MET A 354 -50.69 93.24 55.56
C MET A 354 -50.10 94.66 55.65
N ILE A 355 -49.10 94.99 54.84
CA ILE A 355 -48.50 96.33 54.78
C ILE A 355 -49.51 97.39 54.26
N THR A 356 -50.46 96.98 53.40
CA THR A 356 -51.45 97.88 52.79
C THR A 356 -52.74 98.05 53.60
N ASN A 357 -53.09 97.13 54.50
CA ASN A 357 -54.27 97.23 55.36
C ASN A 357 -53.89 97.74 56.78
N THR A 358 -54.11 99.03 57.03
CA THR A 358 -53.93 99.69 58.34
C THR A 358 -55.05 99.36 59.33
N ALA A 359 -55.21 98.08 59.69
CA ALA A 359 -56.12 97.66 60.76
C ALA A 359 -55.58 96.46 61.56
N SER A 360 -54.92 96.74 62.70
CA SER A 360 -54.87 95.90 63.91
C SER A 360 -54.88 94.37 63.69
N ALA A 361 -53.82 93.83 63.09
CA ALA A 361 -53.44 92.42 63.19
C ALA A 361 -52.00 92.33 63.73
N GLY A 362 -51.79 91.54 64.78
CA GLY A 362 -50.66 91.66 65.71
C GLY A 362 -49.26 91.31 65.17
N ALA A 363 -48.25 91.97 65.75
CA ALA A 363 -46.82 91.83 65.45
C ALA A 363 -46.29 90.38 65.50
N GLU A 364 -46.96 89.48 66.23
CA GLU A 364 -46.61 88.06 66.33
C GLU A 364 -46.87 87.29 65.02
N ARG A 365 -47.90 87.68 64.25
CA ARG A 365 -48.22 87.06 62.95
C ARG A 365 -47.26 87.54 61.86
N GLU A 366 -46.90 88.81 61.88
CA GLU A 366 -45.91 89.42 60.99
C GLU A 366 -44.52 88.78 61.16
N LEU A 367 -44.04 88.66 62.40
CA LEU A 367 -42.77 87.99 62.72
C LEU A 367 -42.76 86.52 62.23
N LYS A 368 -43.87 85.80 62.37
CA LYS A 368 -43.98 84.40 61.94
C LYS A 368 -43.97 84.27 60.41
N LEU A 369 -44.60 85.18 59.68
CA LEU A 369 -44.54 85.23 58.21
C LEU A 369 -43.15 85.63 57.71
N GLU A 370 -42.47 86.57 58.37
CA GLU A 370 -41.10 86.96 58.06
C GLU A 370 -40.11 85.81 58.27
N GLN A 371 -40.27 85.03 59.34
CA GLN A 371 -39.51 83.80 59.59
C GLN A 371 -39.76 82.73 58.51
N LEU A 372 -41.02 82.49 58.13
CA LEU A 372 -41.37 81.54 57.08
C LEU A 372 -40.84 81.97 55.71
N LEU A 373 -40.89 83.26 55.39
CA LEU A 373 -40.37 83.82 54.16
C LEU A 373 -38.84 83.71 54.10
N ASN A 374 -38.13 84.00 55.19
CA ASN A 374 -36.68 83.86 55.25
C ASN A 374 -36.23 82.40 55.15
N THR A 375 -36.96 81.47 55.78
CA THR A 375 -36.71 80.03 55.66
C THR A 375 -36.93 79.56 54.22
N ALA A 376 -38.05 79.94 53.59
CA ALA A 376 -38.33 79.62 52.19
C ALA A 376 -37.31 80.21 51.20
N LYS A 377 -36.74 81.40 51.50
CA LYS A 377 -35.65 82.01 50.71
C LYS A 377 -34.36 81.19 50.80
N VAL A 378 -33.97 80.76 52.00
CA VAL A 378 -32.77 79.94 52.22
C VAL A 378 -32.92 78.56 51.57
N ASP A 379 -34.06 77.89 51.76
CA ASP A 379 -34.32 76.57 51.19
C ASP A 379 -34.40 76.62 49.66
N SER A 380 -35.00 77.66 49.09
CA SER A 380 -35.01 77.90 47.64
C SER A 380 -33.59 78.11 47.10
N HIS A 381 -32.71 78.79 47.82
CA HIS A 381 -31.33 79.03 47.39
C HIS A 381 -30.48 77.75 47.45
N ASN A 382 -30.65 76.94 48.50
CA ASN A 382 -29.99 75.64 48.62
C ASN A 382 -30.43 74.68 47.51
N LEU A 383 -31.74 74.61 47.23
CA LEU A 383 -32.27 73.79 46.14
C LEU A 383 -31.80 74.27 44.76
N GLN A 384 -31.71 75.58 44.52
CA GLN A 384 -31.15 76.13 43.28
C GLN A 384 -29.70 75.70 43.07
N THR A 385 -28.89 75.72 44.13
CA THR A 385 -27.48 75.31 44.08
C THR A 385 -27.34 73.81 43.78
N GLU A 386 -28.19 72.97 44.39
CA GLU A 386 -28.20 71.52 44.13
C GLU A 386 -28.72 71.18 42.72
N ILE A 387 -29.73 71.91 42.22
CA ILE A 387 -30.20 71.80 40.83
C ILE A 387 -29.12 72.22 39.84
N GLU A 388 -28.34 73.27 40.13
CA GLU A 388 -27.25 73.71 39.26
C GLU A 388 -26.12 72.68 39.19
N LYS A 389 -25.81 72.00 40.30
CA LYS A 389 -24.88 70.87 40.31
C LYS A 389 -25.38 69.71 39.45
N LEU A 390 -26.64 69.31 39.61
CA LEU A 390 -27.27 68.26 38.81
C LEU A 390 -27.38 68.63 37.31
N ARG A 391 -27.50 69.93 36.99
CA ARG A 391 -27.44 70.41 35.60
C ARG A 391 -26.08 70.16 34.97
N LYS A 392 -24.99 70.45 35.67
CA LYS A 392 -23.61 70.16 35.20
C LYS A 392 -23.40 68.65 35.00
N GLU A 393 -23.92 67.82 35.89
CA GLU A 393 -23.88 66.35 35.76
C GLU A 393 -24.70 65.87 34.54
N SER A 394 -25.86 66.47 34.27
CA SER A 394 -26.65 66.16 33.06
C SER A 394 -25.98 66.59 31.74
N GLU A 395 -25.21 67.68 31.76
CA GLU A 395 -24.43 68.13 30.61
C GLU A 395 -23.23 67.21 30.35
N ASN A 396 -22.56 66.75 31.42
CA ASN A 396 -21.51 65.73 31.32
C ASN A 396 -22.05 64.43 30.75
N LYS A 397 -23.23 63.97 31.20
CA LYS A 397 -23.90 62.79 30.64
C LYS A 397 -24.11 62.91 29.12
N ARG A 398 -24.54 64.09 28.63
CA ARG A 398 -24.74 64.32 27.20
C ARG A 398 -23.44 64.19 26.40
N LYS A 399 -22.33 64.70 26.94
CA LYS A 399 -21.00 64.57 26.30
C LYS A 399 -20.56 63.10 26.20
N ILE A 400 -20.78 62.32 27.26
CA ILE A 400 -20.47 60.88 27.29
C ILE A 400 -21.37 60.11 26.30
N GLU A 401 -22.65 60.47 26.16
CA GLU A 401 -23.55 59.89 25.15
C GLU A 401 -23.10 60.21 23.71
N GLU A 402 -22.59 61.43 23.46
CA GLU A 402 -22.01 61.83 22.17
C GLU A 402 -20.73 61.02 21.85
N GLU A 403 -19.84 60.83 22.84
CA GLU A 403 -18.64 59.99 22.73
C GLU A 403 -18.99 58.52 22.46
N LEU A 404 -19.99 57.97 23.17
CA LEU A 404 -20.47 56.60 22.95
C LEU A 404 -20.96 56.38 21.51
N GLU A 405 -21.63 57.37 20.92
CA GLU A 405 -22.11 57.26 19.54
C GLU A 405 -20.95 57.28 18.53
N THR A 406 -19.90 58.07 18.78
CA THR A 406 -18.68 58.02 17.95
C THR A 406 -17.98 56.67 18.02
N VAL A 407 -17.89 56.08 19.22
CA VAL A 407 -17.28 54.77 19.46
C VAL A 407 -18.06 53.65 18.74
N LYS A 408 -19.40 53.72 18.71
CA LYS A 408 -20.23 52.77 17.95
C LYS A 408 -19.99 52.84 16.44
N ILE A 409 -19.89 54.05 15.89
CA ILE A 409 -19.63 54.26 14.46
C ILE A 409 -18.25 53.67 14.08
N GLU A 410 -17.24 53.90 14.91
CA GLU A 410 -15.89 53.36 14.71
C GLU A 410 -15.87 51.83 14.82
N SER A 411 -16.54 51.26 15.83
CA SER A 411 -16.71 49.81 15.98
C SER A 411 -17.37 49.16 14.75
N GLN A 412 -18.38 49.80 14.16
CA GLN A 412 -19.07 49.26 12.99
C GLN A 412 -18.19 49.29 11.73
N LYS A 413 -17.36 50.34 11.57
CA LYS A 413 -16.40 50.42 10.46
C LYS A 413 -15.37 49.30 10.53
N LEU A 414 -14.78 49.08 11.70
CA LEU A 414 -13.81 48.00 11.89
C LEU A 414 -14.44 46.62 11.72
N LEU A 415 -15.69 46.42 12.15
CA LEU A 415 -16.40 45.15 11.96
C LEU A 415 -16.57 44.81 10.46
N ASN A 416 -16.94 45.79 9.64
CA ASN A 416 -17.06 45.60 8.18
C ASN A 416 -15.70 45.28 7.52
N GLU A 417 -14.60 45.84 8.03
CA GLU A 417 -13.24 45.55 7.55
C GLU A 417 -12.79 44.13 7.96
N VAL A 418 -13.18 43.65 9.15
CA VAL A 418 -12.93 42.25 9.56
C VAL A 418 -13.69 41.25 8.68
N GLU A 419 -14.94 41.56 8.30
CA GLU A 419 -15.72 40.67 7.42
C GLU A 419 -15.11 40.54 6.03
N SER A 420 -14.53 41.61 5.47
CA SER A 420 -13.85 41.54 4.17
C SER A 420 -12.56 40.72 4.27
N LEU A 421 -11.77 40.91 5.33
CA LEU A 421 -10.55 40.13 5.61
C LEU A 421 -10.85 38.65 5.87
N HIS A 422 -12.01 38.31 6.45
CA HIS A 422 -12.44 36.92 6.63
C HIS A 422 -12.67 36.20 5.30
N LYS A 423 -13.32 36.85 4.33
CA LYS A 423 -13.53 36.29 2.98
C LYS A 423 -12.19 36.04 2.26
N GLU A 424 -11.22 36.92 2.46
CA GLU A 424 -9.87 36.77 1.90
C GLU A 424 -9.09 35.62 2.57
N ALA A 425 -9.28 35.41 3.88
CA ALA A 425 -8.71 34.26 4.60
C ALA A 425 -9.26 32.90 4.12
N GLU A 426 -10.54 32.84 3.73
CA GLU A 426 -11.11 31.64 3.10
C GLU A 426 -10.46 31.34 1.74
N LYS A 427 -10.21 32.36 0.92
CA LYS A 427 -9.44 32.20 -0.32
C LYS A 427 -8.02 31.68 -0.05
N GLN A 428 -7.36 32.18 0.99
CA GLN A 428 -6.03 31.71 1.39
C GLN A 428 -6.02 30.20 1.71
N LYS A 429 -7.09 29.69 2.32
CA LYS A 429 -7.22 28.25 2.61
C LYS A 429 -7.31 27.43 1.32
N VAL A 430 -8.10 27.87 0.34
CA VAL A 430 -8.25 27.22 -0.96
C VAL A 430 -6.91 27.20 -1.73
N ILE A 431 -6.21 28.34 -1.77
CA ILE A 431 -4.90 28.46 -2.42
C ILE A 431 -3.86 27.53 -1.77
N LYS A 432 -3.90 27.37 -0.44
CA LYS A 432 -3.01 26.45 0.29
C LYS A 432 -3.28 24.98 -0.04
N GLU A 433 -4.55 24.59 -0.17
CA GLU A 433 -4.93 23.24 -0.62
C GLU A 433 -4.48 22.97 -2.07
N GLU A 434 -4.58 23.99 -2.94
CA GLU A 434 -4.13 23.91 -4.32
C GLU A 434 -2.60 23.81 -4.43
N LEU A 435 -1.86 24.58 -3.62
CA LEU A 435 -0.40 24.46 -3.51
C LEU A 435 0.03 23.05 -3.09
N GLN A 436 -0.69 22.42 -2.14
CA GLN A 436 -0.40 21.06 -1.70
C GLN A 436 -0.64 20.02 -2.81
N ARG A 437 -1.67 20.22 -3.65
CA ARG A 437 -1.91 19.39 -4.84
C ARG A 437 -0.80 19.55 -5.88
N VAL A 438 -0.40 20.79 -6.18
CA VAL A 438 0.69 21.11 -7.11
C VAL A 438 2.02 20.52 -6.64
N GLN A 439 2.28 20.54 -5.32
CA GLN A 439 3.47 19.93 -4.73
C GLN A 439 3.47 18.40 -4.86
N SER A 440 2.33 17.76 -4.60
CA SER A 440 2.16 16.31 -4.79
C SER A 440 2.35 15.91 -6.26
N GLN A 441 1.84 16.72 -7.19
CA GLN A 441 2.03 16.50 -8.63
C GLN A 441 3.49 16.67 -9.06
N LYS A 442 4.21 17.65 -8.51
CA LYS A 442 5.64 17.84 -8.74
C LYS A 442 6.46 16.65 -8.26
N GLU A 443 6.16 16.11 -7.07
CA GLU A 443 6.84 14.94 -6.52
C GLU A 443 6.66 13.70 -7.40
N LYS A 444 5.43 13.49 -7.90
CA LYS A 444 5.12 12.41 -8.85
C LYS A 444 5.91 12.56 -10.16
N LEU A 445 5.89 13.74 -10.77
CA LEU A 445 6.64 14.02 -12.01
C LEU A 445 8.16 13.88 -11.80
N THR A 446 8.67 14.28 -10.63
CA THR A 446 10.10 14.13 -10.29
C THR A 446 10.51 12.65 -10.20
N LEU A 447 9.65 11.82 -9.61
CA LEU A 447 9.86 10.38 -9.54
C LEU A 447 9.85 9.73 -10.94
N GLU A 448 8.89 10.11 -11.78
CA GLU A 448 8.79 9.62 -13.17
C GLU A 448 10.01 10.02 -14.01
N MET A 449 10.49 11.27 -13.88
CA MET A 449 11.72 11.72 -14.54
C MET A 449 12.98 10.99 -14.04
N ALA A 450 13.05 10.67 -12.74
CA ALA A 450 14.18 9.92 -12.18
C ALA A 450 14.23 8.47 -12.70
N VAL A 451 13.08 7.82 -12.85
CA VAL A 451 12.96 6.49 -13.46
C VAL A 451 13.45 6.54 -14.91
N LEU A 452 12.94 7.48 -15.71
CA LEU A 452 13.35 7.64 -17.11
C LEU A 452 14.86 7.93 -17.25
N LYS A 453 15.44 8.71 -16.34
CA LYS A 453 16.88 8.99 -16.33
C LYS A 453 17.69 7.72 -16.05
N SER A 454 17.28 6.91 -15.09
CA SER A 454 17.95 5.65 -14.75
C SER A 454 17.86 4.62 -15.88
N GLU A 455 16.73 4.58 -16.59
CA GLU A 455 16.55 3.74 -17.79
C GLU A 455 17.43 4.21 -18.94
N HIS A 456 17.56 5.53 -19.14
CA HIS A 456 18.44 6.10 -20.15
C HIS A 456 19.92 5.79 -19.88
N GLU A 457 20.39 5.91 -18.63
CA GLU A 457 21.75 5.55 -18.23
C GLU A 457 22.05 4.06 -18.41
N ARG A 458 21.07 3.20 -18.12
CA ARG A 458 21.18 1.76 -18.38
C ARG A 458 21.31 1.46 -19.87
N ARG A 459 20.58 2.18 -20.73
CA ARG A 459 20.60 1.97 -22.18
C ARG A 459 21.84 2.54 -22.86
N LEU A 460 22.43 3.61 -22.35
CA LEU A 460 23.76 4.09 -22.78
C LEU A 460 24.85 3.03 -22.56
N LYS A 461 24.74 2.22 -21.49
CA LYS A 461 25.65 1.09 -21.27
C LYS A 461 25.43 -0.04 -22.29
N LEU A 462 24.17 -0.34 -22.62
CA LEU A 462 23.82 -1.30 -23.68
C LEU A 462 24.30 -0.85 -25.07
N GLU A 463 24.21 0.44 -25.40
CA GLU A 463 24.75 0.99 -26.65
C GLU A 463 26.28 0.89 -26.71
N ALA A 464 26.99 1.05 -25.59
CA ALA A 464 28.43 0.85 -25.52
C ALA A 464 28.82 -0.63 -25.72
N GLU A 465 28.11 -1.55 -25.05
CA GLU A 465 28.28 -3.00 -25.24
C GLU A 465 28.00 -3.42 -26.69
N LEU A 466 27.05 -2.76 -27.36
CA LEU A 466 26.75 -3.00 -28.77
C LEU A 466 27.90 -2.61 -29.70
N GLU A 467 28.56 -1.49 -29.41
CA GLU A 467 29.68 -1.02 -30.23
C GLU A 467 30.88 -1.97 -30.11
N GLU A 468 31.13 -2.50 -28.90
CA GLU A 468 32.11 -3.58 -28.69
C GLU A 468 31.73 -4.85 -29.46
N LEU A 469 30.44 -5.23 -29.50
CA LEU A 469 29.98 -6.38 -30.27
C LEU A 469 30.10 -6.18 -31.80
N LYS A 470 29.97 -4.95 -32.31
CA LYS A 470 30.24 -4.65 -33.73
C LYS A 470 31.72 -4.80 -34.06
N GLU A 471 32.61 -4.33 -33.20
CA GLU A 471 34.06 -4.54 -33.38
C GLU A 471 34.44 -6.03 -33.34
N ILE A 472 33.77 -6.82 -32.51
CA ILE A 472 33.94 -8.28 -32.46
C ILE A 472 33.44 -8.91 -33.78
N LYS A 473 32.27 -8.49 -34.28
CA LYS A 473 31.71 -8.96 -35.55
C LYS A 473 32.65 -8.69 -36.73
N ASP A 474 33.24 -7.50 -36.80
CA ASP A 474 34.12 -7.12 -37.91
C ASP A 474 35.44 -7.91 -37.86
N ARG A 475 35.96 -8.20 -36.65
CA ARG A 475 37.10 -9.10 -36.45
C ARG A 475 36.80 -10.54 -36.89
N PHE A 476 35.64 -11.09 -36.53
CA PHE A 476 35.25 -12.42 -36.98
C PHE A 476 35.03 -12.48 -38.50
N ALA A 477 34.48 -11.43 -39.11
CA ALA A 477 34.33 -11.35 -40.56
C ALA A 477 35.70 -11.39 -41.27
N THR A 478 36.72 -10.76 -40.68
CA THR A 478 38.09 -10.80 -41.21
C THR A 478 38.73 -12.19 -41.05
N GLU A 479 38.58 -12.85 -39.89
CA GLU A 479 39.07 -14.21 -39.67
C GLU A 479 38.41 -15.25 -40.57
N ILE A 480 37.09 -15.18 -40.78
CA ILE A 480 36.37 -16.08 -41.70
C ILE A 480 36.89 -15.93 -43.14
N SER A 481 37.22 -14.70 -43.55
CA SER A 481 37.81 -14.43 -44.87
C SER A 481 39.21 -15.04 -45.00
N GLN A 482 40.03 -14.94 -43.95
CA GLN A 482 41.36 -15.56 -43.90
C GLN A 482 41.30 -17.09 -43.93
N LEU A 483 40.39 -17.69 -43.16
CA LEU A 483 40.17 -19.14 -43.14
C LEU A 483 39.67 -19.66 -44.49
N LYS A 484 38.75 -18.95 -45.16
CA LYS A 484 38.30 -19.32 -46.52
C LYS A 484 39.46 -19.32 -47.53
N ASN A 485 40.34 -18.32 -47.46
CA ASN A 485 41.52 -18.26 -48.34
C ASN A 485 42.52 -19.39 -48.03
N GLN A 486 42.71 -19.75 -46.76
CA GLN A 486 43.55 -20.88 -46.37
C GLN A 486 42.98 -22.22 -46.86
N GLN A 487 41.66 -22.41 -46.71
CA GLN A 487 40.98 -23.64 -47.16
C GLN A 487 41.05 -23.80 -48.69
N GLN A 488 40.94 -22.71 -49.45
CA GLN A 488 41.05 -22.71 -50.90
C GLN A 488 42.49 -23.06 -51.37
N ASN A 489 43.51 -22.58 -50.64
CA ASN A 489 44.91 -22.92 -50.90
C ASN A 489 45.23 -24.40 -50.57
N ILE A 490 44.62 -24.96 -49.51
CA ILE A 490 44.79 -26.38 -49.15
C ILE A 490 44.11 -27.27 -50.21
N LEU A 491 42.91 -26.92 -50.67
CA LEU A 491 42.19 -27.65 -51.70
C LEU A 491 43.01 -27.73 -53.01
N GLN A 492 43.59 -26.61 -53.45
CA GLN A 492 44.46 -26.56 -54.63
C GLN A 492 45.73 -27.41 -54.50
N LYS A 493 46.31 -27.50 -53.29
CA LYS A 493 47.45 -28.41 -53.03
C LYS A 493 47.03 -29.88 -53.08
N SER A 494 45.88 -30.22 -52.50
CA SER A 494 45.36 -31.59 -52.50
C SER A 494 45.04 -32.10 -53.91
N GLU A 495 44.46 -31.26 -54.78
CA GLU A 495 44.19 -31.60 -56.19
C GLU A 495 45.48 -31.85 -57.00
N GLN A 496 46.57 -31.14 -56.67
CA GLN A 496 47.88 -31.37 -57.29
C GLN A 496 48.55 -32.66 -56.81
N GLU A 497 48.34 -33.05 -55.56
CA GLU A 497 48.88 -34.29 -54.99
C GLU A 497 48.07 -35.52 -55.43
N GLU A 498 46.75 -35.39 -55.59
CA GLU A 498 45.86 -36.45 -56.08
C GLU A 498 46.16 -36.81 -57.55
N LYS A 499 46.46 -35.81 -58.39
CA LYS A 499 46.93 -36.04 -59.77
C LYS A 499 48.26 -36.80 -59.83
N LYS A 500 49.19 -36.52 -58.90
CA LYS A 500 50.47 -37.25 -58.82
C LYS A 500 50.28 -38.68 -58.30
N ALA A 501 49.33 -38.90 -57.39
CA ALA A 501 49.02 -40.22 -56.86
C ALA A 501 48.37 -41.14 -57.91
N GLN A 502 47.48 -40.60 -58.77
CA GLN A 502 46.84 -41.35 -59.84
C GLN A 502 47.84 -41.90 -60.89
N GLU A 503 48.85 -41.11 -61.29
CA GLU A 503 49.92 -41.57 -62.20
C GLU A 503 50.79 -42.70 -61.61
N VAL A 504 50.94 -42.74 -60.28
CA VAL A 504 51.72 -43.79 -59.59
C VAL A 504 50.90 -45.07 -59.45
N VAL A 505 49.60 -44.95 -59.16
CA VAL A 505 48.69 -46.08 -59.03
C VAL A 505 48.52 -46.83 -60.36
N GLU A 506 48.44 -46.12 -61.49
CA GLU A 506 48.36 -46.76 -62.82
C GLU A 506 49.57 -47.66 -63.12
N LYS A 507 50.78 -47.21 -62.75
CA LYS A 507 52.01 -47.98 -62.94
C LYS A 507 52.11 -49.21 -62.04
N VAL A 508 51.55 -49.15 -60.83
CA VAL A 508 51.58 -50.28 -59.87
C VAL A 508 50.52 -51.33 -60.21
N THR A 509 49.37 -50.90 -60.75
CA THR A 509 48.25 -51.80 -61.10
C THR A 509 48.58 -52.71 -62.29
N GLN A 510 49.46 -52.26 -63.19
CA GLN A 510 49.92 -53.06 -64.34
C GLN A 510 50.86 -54.19 -63.91
N LYS A 511 51.67 -53.97 -62.87
CA LYS A 511 52.61 -54.95 -62.30
C LYS A 511 51.91 -56.01 -61.44
N ALA A 512 50.83 -55.63 -60.74
CA ALA A 512 50.04 -56.53 -59.89
C ALA A 512 49.18 -57.54 -60.68
N LYS A 513 48.85 -57.26 -61.96
CA LYS A 513 48.11 -58.19 -62.82
C LYS A 513 48.94 -59.41 -63.24
N GLU A 514 50.25 -59.25 -63.40
CA GLU A 514 51.17 -60.33 -63.81
C GLU A 514 51.47 -61.30 -62.65
N GLU A 515 51.44 -60.82 -61.40
CA GLU A 515 51.71 -61.65 -60.20
C GLU A 515 50.49 -62.45 -59.71
N ASN A 516 49.26 -61.98 -60.00
CA ASN A 516 48.02 -62.61 -59.54
C ASN A 516 47.63 -63.88 -60.31
N GLU A 517 48.10 -64.05 -61.55
CA GLU A 517 47.84 -65.25 -62.35
C GLU A 517 48.56 -66.48 -61.76
N VAL A 518 49.74 -66.26 -61.17
CA VAL A 518 50.60 -67.28 -60.55
C VAL A 518 50.07 -67.75 -59.18
N LEU A 519 49.40 -66.87 -58.43
CA LEU A 519 48.83 -67.17 -57.10
C LEU A 519 47.55 -68.01 -57.17
N SER A 520 46.76 -67.89 -58.24
CA SER A 520 45.48 -68.62 -58.40
C SER A 520 45.64 -70.15 -58.45
N LEU A 521 46.78 -70.64 -58.96
CA LEU A 521 47.10 -72.07 -59.05
C LEU A 521 47.51 -72.69 -57.70
N THR A 522 47.97 -71.87 -56.75
CA THR A 522 48.47 -72.33 -55.44
C THR A 522 47.35 -72.44 -54.40
N VAL A 523 46.33 -71.57 -54.49
CA VAL A 523 45.19 -71.51 -53.55
C VAL A 523 44.26 -72.72 -53.68
N LYS A 524 44.10 -73.29 -54.88
CA LYS A 524 43.25 -74.46 -55.13
C LYS A 524 43.70 -75.73 -54.37
N LYS A 525 44.99 -75.86 -54.04
CA LYS A 525 45.54 -77.02 -53.30
C LYS A 525 45.42 -76.90 -51.77
N GLN A 526 45.16 -75.71 -51.22
CA GLN A 526 45.04 -75.51 -49.77
C GLN A 526 43.60 -75.61 -49.25
N GLN A 527 42.59 -75.40 -50.10
CA GLN A 527 41.17 -75.46 -49.73
C GLN A 527 40.67 -76.88 -49.40
N GLU A 528 41.25 -77.93 -49.98
CA GLU A 528 40.88 -79.33 -49.66
C GLU A 528 41.32 -79.79 -48.25
N LYS A 529 42.26 -79.06 -47.61
CA LYS A 529 42.82 -79.42 -46.29
C LYS A 529 42.06 -78.79 -45.12
N ILE A 530 41.31 -77.72 -45.37
CA ILE A 530 40.57 -76.93 -44.36
C ILE A 530 39.18 -77.51 -44.10
N GLU A 531 38.55 -78.13 -45.10
CA GLU A 531 37.26 -78.83 -44.97
C GLU A 531 37.33 -79.98 -43.93
N LYS A 532 38.43 -80.74 -43.88
CA LYS A 532 38.62 -81.84 -42.93
C LYS A 532 38.80 -81.43 -41.46
N LEU A 533 39.03 -80.14 -41.19
CA LEU A 533 39.21 -79.62 -39.82
C LEU A 533 37.94 -79.00 -39.22
N LYS A 534 36.93 -78.67 -40.05
CA LYS A 534 35.68 -78.04 -39.60
C LYS A 534 34.68 -79.03 -38.98
N GLU A 535 34.81 -80.33 -39.27
CA GLU A 535 33.90 -81.36 -38.74
C GLU A 535 34.22 -81.76 -37.29
N LYS A 536 35.42 -81.42 -36.78
CA LYS A 536 35.87 -81.81 -35.43
C LYS A 536 35.53 -80.80 -34.32
N ASN A 537 35.12 -79.57 -34.67
CA ASN A 537 34.88 -78.49 -33.69
C ASN A 537 33.41 -78.25 -33.33
N ARG A 538 32.48 -79.11 -33.78
CA ARG A 538 31.03 -78.95 -33.51
C ARG A 538 30.54 -79.59 -32.21
N LYS A 539 31.44 -80.08 -31.35
CA LYS A 539 31.13 -80.61 -30.02
C LYS A 539 32.02 -79.94 -28.98
N LEU A 540 31.62 -78.78 -28.47
CA LEU A 540 31.93 -78.29 -27.12
C LEU A 540 31.21 -76.97 -26.84
N SER A 541 30.57 -76.92 -25.67
CA SER A 541 30.22 -75.72 -24.90
C SER A 541 28.96 -74.92 -25.29
N THR A 542 27.83 -75.38 -24.73
CA THR A 542 26.73 -74.54 -24.23
C THR A 542 27.14 -73.88 -22.90
N HIS A 543 26.81 -72.61 -22.66
CA HIS A 543 26.27 -72.09 -21.38
C HIS A 543 25.89 -70.59 -21.45
N ASN A 544 24.64 -70.30 -21.08
CA ASN A 544 24.09 -68.98 -20.78
C ASN A 544 24.65 -68.42 -19.46
N LYS A 545 24.81 -67.09 -19.36
CA LYS A 545 24.50 -66.29 -18.15
C LYS A 545 24.51 -64.78 -18.44
N VAL A 546 23.41 -64.13 -18.07
CA VAL A 546 23.24 -62.66 -17.95
C VAL A 546 23.86 -62.22 -16.60
N PRO A 547 24.58 -61.09 -16.50
CA PRO A 547 25.21 -60.66 -15.25
C PRO A 547 24.24 -59.93 -14.30
N PRO A 548 24.47 -59.96 -12.97
CA PRO A 548 23.60 -59.33 -11.97
C PRO A 548 23.93 -57.84 -11.73
N LEU A 549 22.90 -57.09 -11.30
CA LEU A 549 22.96 -55.71 -10.83
C LEU A 549 23.99 -55.50 -9.71
N LEU A 550 24.80 -54.44 -9.85
CA LEU A 550 25.84 -54.02 -8.92
C LEU A 550 25.31 -53.80 -7.50
N LYS A 551 25.80 -54.61 -6.55
CA LYS A 551 25.78 -54.27 -5.11
C LYS A 551 26.92 -53.28 -4.83
N MET A 552 26.62 -52.00 -4.74
CA MET A 552 27.51 -51.04 -4.09
C MET A 552 27.21 -51.06 -2.59
N THR A 553 28.11 -51.65 -1.81
CA THR A 553 28.16 -51.47 -0.36
C THR A 553 29.47 -50.76 -0.09
N LEU A 554 29.41 -49.49 0.30
CA LEU A 554 30.59 -48.68 0.58
C LEU A 554 31.10 -48.93 2.00
N ASN A 555 32.41 -48.77 2.18
CA ASN A 555 33.15 -49.21 3.36
C ASN A 555 33.02 -48.19 4.49
N LYS A 556 33.05 -48.64 5.76
CA LYS A 556 32.93 -47.78 6.96
C LYS A 556 33.94 -46.61 6.99
N LYS A 557 35.10 -46.80 6.34
CA LYS A 557 36.19 -45.82 6.20
C LYS A 557 35.81 -44.59 5.36
N GLU A 558 34.96 -44.76 4.34
CA GLU A 558 34.49 -43.66 3.46
C GLU A 558 33.46 -42.76 4.17
N LYS A 559 32.78 -43.26 5.22
CA LYS A 559 31.88 -42.48 6.06
C LYS A 559 32.64 -41.59 7.06
N GLU A 560 33.78 -42.03 7.57
CA GLU A 560 34.65 -41.21 8.45
C GLU A 560 35.37 -40.11 7.64
N GLU A 561 35.82 -40.43 6.42
CA GLU A 561 36.41 -39.45 5.48
C GLU A 561 35.42 -38.37 5.01
N PHE A 562 34.11 -38.58 5.17
CA PHE A 562 33.07 -37.66 4.73
C PHE A 562 32.96 -36.40 5.61
N TYR A 563 33.06 -36.57 6.94
CA TYR A 563 32.98 -35.47 7.91
C TYR A 563 34.28 -34.65 8.02
N LEU A 564 35.39 -35.20 7.52
CA LEU A 564 36.73 -34.59 7.62
C LEU A 564 37.12 -33.75 6.39
N ARG A 565 36.20 -33.48 5.46
CA ARG A 565 36.54 -32.87 4.16
C ARG A 565 36.79 -31.36 4.22
N VAL A 566 36.25 -30.67 5.22
CA VAL A 566 36.42 -29.22 5.41
C VAL A 566 36.93 -28.99 6.82
N ILE A 567 38.23 -28.73 6.93
CA ILE A 567 38.89 -28.48 8.20
C ILE A 567 38.98 -26.95 8.37
N PRO A 568 38.24 -26.35 9.31
CA PRO A 568 38.37 -24.91 9.59
C PRO A 568 39.77 -24.61 10.15
N SER A 569 40.34 -23.48 9.75
CA SER A 569 41.72 -23.10 10.07
C SER A 569 41.84 -21.87 10.98
N ASN A 570 40.83 -21.00 10.99
CA ASN A 570 40.79 -19.68 11.63
C ASN A 570 39.80 -19.59 12.81
N PHE A 571 39.22 -20.71 13.25
CA PHE A 571 38.46 -20.78 14.49
C PHE A 571 38.52 -22.19 15.09
N LYS A 572 38.40 -22.29 16.41
CA LYS A 572 38.39 -23.58 17.16
C LYS A 572 37.12 -23.81 17.94
N SER A 573 36.32 -22.77 18.14
CA SER A 573 35.09 -22.82 18.93
C SER A 573 33.90 -22.19 18.19
N ALA A 574 32.75 -22.84 18.28
CA ALA A 574 31.55 -22.41 17.57
C ALA A 574 30.28 -22.53 18.42
N PHE A 575 29.39 -21.56 18.26
CA PHE A 575 28.02 -21.58 18.82
C PHE A 575 27.02 -21.80 17.69
N VAL A 576 26.17 -22.82 17.78
CA VAL A 576 25.22 -23.20 16.72
C VAL A 576 23.79 -23.11 17.24
N THR A 577 22.98 -22.26 16.62
CA THR A 577 21.52 -22.20 16.91
C THR A 577 20.74 -23.11 15.96
N GLY A 578 19.55 -23.55 16.38
CA GLY A 578 18.68 -24.41 15.57
C GLY A 578 19.18 -25.85 15.48
N ALA A 579 20.04 -26.25 16.42
CA ALA A 579 20.67 -27.57 16.51
C ALA A 579 19.66 -28.73 16.61
N ASP A 580 18.47 -28.44 17.12
CA ASP A 580 17.34 -29.34 17.33
C ASP A 580 16.29 -29.27 16.21
N THR A 581 16.26 -28.19 15.41
CA THR A 581 15.18 -27.92 14.46
C THR A 581 15.59 -27.93 12.99
N HIS A 582 16.87 -27.71 12.66
CA HIS A 582 17.31 -27.54 11.27
C HIS A 582 18.33 -28.61 10.85
N PRO A 583 18.12 -29.33 9.72
CA PRO A 583 19.00 -30.43 9.31
C PRO A 583 20.44 -29.98 9.03
N ALA A 584 20.63 -28.78 8.46
CA ALA A 584 21.97 -28.22 8.24
C ALA A 584 22.72 -27.94 9.56
N ALA A 585 22.01 -27.57 10.64
CA ALA A 585 22.64 -27.29 11.93
C ALA A 585 23.16 -28.59 12.57
N LEU A 586 22.35 -29.65 12.55
CA LEU A 586 22.76 -30.95 13.07
C LEU A 586 23.95 -31.51 12.29
N GLU A 587 23.92 -31.43 10.96
CA GLU A 587 25.03 -31.89 10.12
C GLU A 587 26.28 -31.03 10.31
N LEU A 588 26.14 -29.71 10.47
CA LEU A 588 27.24 -28.81 10.82
C LEU A 588 27.89 -29.21 12.14
N ILE A 589 27.11 -29.49 13.18
CA ILE A 589 27.62 -29.90 14.49
C ILE A 589 28.41 -31.21 14.39
N LYS A 590 27.91 -32.20 13.64
CA LYS A 590 28.65 -33.45 13.40
C LYS A 590 29.99 -33.19 12.71
N THR A 591 30.00 -32.35 11.68
CA THR A 591 31.21 -32.02 10.93
C THR A 591 32.21 -31.26 11.82
N LEU A 592 31.78 -30.24 12.56
CA LEU A 592 32.65 -29.48 13.46
C LEU A 592 33.24 -30.36 14.57
N ARG A 593 32.43 -31.20 15.22
CA ARG A 593 32.92 -32.16 16.23
C ARG A 593 33.82 -33.23 15.63
N GLY A 594 33.54 -33.69 14.42
CA GLY A 594 34.39 -34.64 13.70
C GLY A 594 35.78 -34.07 13.38
N ASN A 595 35.94 -32.75 13.36
CA ASN A 595 37.21 -32.05 13.21
C ASN A 595 37.80 -31.58 14.57
N ASP A 596 37.29 -32.13 15.69
CA ASP A 596 37.75 -31.82 17.06
C ASP A 596 37.56 -30.35 17.49
N LEU A 597 36.60 -29.62 16.93
CA LEU A 597 36.27 -28.26 17.38
C LEU A 597 35.31 -28.25 18.57
N ASP A 598 35.44 -27.26 19.43
CA ASP A 598 34.53 -27.05 20.55
C ASP A 598 33.21 -26.46 20.04
N VAL A 599 32.09 -27.14 20.32
CA VAL A 599 30.77 -26.74 19.81
C VAL A 599 29.79 -26.61 20.96
N VAL A 600 29.14 -25.46 21.04
CA VAL A 600 27.97 -25.23 21.88
C VAL A 600 26.72 -25.27 21.00
N ALA A 601 25.88 -26.27 21.21
CA ALA A 601 24.60 -26.42 20.53
C ALA A 601 23.48 -25.76 21.33
N PHE A 602 22.91 -24.68 20.81
CA PHE A 602 21.78 -24.00 21.40
C PHE A 602 20.46 -24.62 20.94
N VAL A 603 19.68 -25.08 21.91
CA VAL A 603 18.44 -25.85 21.69
C VAL A 603 17.30 -25.27 22.51
N LYS A 604 16.06 -25.51 22.08
CA LYS A 604 14.88 -25.09 22.86
C LYS A 604 14.83 -25.83 24.21
N PRO A 605 14.22 -25.23 25.26
CA PRO A 605 14.21 -25.82 26.60
C PRO A 605 13.64 -27.24 26.67
N THR A 606 12.70 -27.57 25.80
CA THR A 606 11.99 -28.86 25.76
C THR A 606 12.58 -29.86 24.77
N SER A 607 13.61 -29.50 24.00
CA SER A 607 14.05 -30.34 22.88
C SER A 607 14.83 -31.58 23.34
N PRO A 608 14.66 -32.72 22.62
CA PRO A 608 15.46 -33.91 22.86
C PRO A 608 16.90 -33.66 22.40
N VAL A 609 17.87 -33.98 23.27
CA VAL A 609 19.30 -33.74 23.05
C VAL A 609 20.14 -35.02 22.98
N SER A 610 19.50 -36.19 22.96
CA SER A 610 20.19 -37.49 22.99
C SER A 610 21.20 -37.66 21.86
N ILE A 611 20.85 -37.22 20.64
CA ILE A 611 21.75 -37.24 19.48
C ILE A 611 22.94 -36.31 19.73
N LEU A 612 22.72 -35.09 20.22
CA LEU A 612 23.79 -34.12 20.50
C LEU A 612 24.73 -34.60 21.60
N HIS A 613 24.21 -35.23 22.65
CA HIS A 613 25.01 -35.84 23.72
C HIS A 613 25.85 -37.00 23.20
N SER A 614 25.32 -37.83 22.29
CA SER A 614 26.07 -38.92 21.67
C SER A 614 27.24 -38.44 20.80
N LEU A 615 27.20 -37.18 20.36
CA LEU A 615 28.27 -36.51 19.60
C LEU A 615 29.30 -35.81 20.51
N GLY A 616 29.13 -35.86 21.84
CA GLY A 616 30.02 -35.19 22.79
C GLY A 616 29.94 -33.67 22.75
N VAL A 617 28.79 -33.12 22.34
CA VAL A 617 28.57 -31.66 22.19
C VAL A 617 28.03 -31.06 23.48
N VAL A 618 28.50 -29.87 23.84
CA VAL A 618 27.93 -29.09 24.95
C VAL A 618 26.59 -28.51 24.51
N THR A 619 25.52 -28.78 25.25
CA THR A 619 24.18 -28.28 24.92
C THR A 619 23.77 -27.14 25.84
N ALA A 620 23.45 -25.98 25.26
CA ALA A 620 22.86 -24.85 25.96
C ALA A 620 21.35 -24.78 25.67
N ARG A 621 20.53 -24.74 26.72
CA ARG A 621 19.07 -24.68 26.60
C ARG A 621 18.59 -23.25 26.81
N GLY A 622 17.76 -22.73 25.91
CA GLY A 622 17.20 -21.38 26.06
C GLY A 622 16.24 -20.98 24.94
N SER A 623 15.69 -19.76 25.04
CA SER A 623 14.93 -19.12 23.96
C SER A 623 15.79 -18.07 23.26
N LEU A 624 15.54 -17.84 21.96
CA LEU A 624 16.13 -16.72 21.23
C LEU A 624 15.66 -15.35 21.77
N ASP A 625 14.61 -15.32 22.59
CA ASP A 625 14.15 -14.09 23.26
C ASP A 625 14.98 -13.69 24.48
N ASN A 626 15.80 -14.61 25.02
CA ASN A 626 16.65 -14.32 26.19
C ASN A 626 18.10 -14.07 25.76
N ILE A 627 18.41 -12.80 25.49
CA ILE A 627 19.73 -12.34 25.06
C ILE A 627 20.83 -12.68 26.08
N HIS A 628 20.57 -12.52 27.38
CA HIS A 628 21.58 -12.73 28.42
C HIS A 628 21.97 -14.21 28.57
N ASP A 629 21.00 -15.12 28.55
CA ASP A 629 21.26 -16.56 28.62
C ASP A 629 22.04 -17.03 27.38
N MET A 630 21.70 -16.49 26.20
CA MET A 630 22.45 -16.74 24.97
C MET A 630 23.88 -16.22 25.09
N ALA A 631 24.09 -14.97 25.51
CA ALA A 631 25.41 -14.37 25.65
C ALA A 631 26.29 -15.12 26.67
N ALA A 632 25.71 -15.60 27.77
CA ALA A 632 26.40 -16.44 28.74
C ALA A 632 26.82 -17.79 28.14
N SER A 633 25.98 -18.37 27.28
CA SER A 633 26.27 -19.63 26.60
C SER A 633 27.25 -19.49 25.42
N MET A 634 27.40 -18.29 24.89
CA MET A 634 28.35 -17.95 23.81
C MET A 634 29.75 -17.61 24.32
N GLN A 635 29.96 -17.53 25.65
CA GLN A 635 31.26 -17.19 26.22
C GLN A 635 32.36 -18.14 25.75
N GLY A 636 33.43 -17.58 25.18
CA GLY A 636 34.56 -18.34 24.65
C GLY A 636 34.33 -18.92 23.24
N CYS A 637 33.17 -18.70 22.61
CA CYS A 637 32.94 -19.07 21.21
C CYS A 637 33.47 -17.98 20.26
N GLU A 638 34.15 -18.40 19.18
CA GLU A 638 34.68 -17.49 18.16
C GLU A 638 33.66 -17.20 17.05
N VAL A 639 32.95 -18.23 16.58
CA VAL A 639 32.02 -18.13 15.46
C VAL A 639 30.61 -18.54 15.86
N ILE A 640 29.62 -17.76 15.47
CA ILE A 640 28.20 -18.07 15.62
C ILE A 640 27.65 -18.54 14.29
N PHE A 641 27.07 -19.74 14.25
CA PHE A 641 26.27 -20.21 13.13
C PHE A 641 24.79 -20.08 13.46
N HIS A 642 24.14 -19.07 12.86
CA HIS A 642 22.72 -18.84 13.07
C HIS A 642 21.89 -19.64 12.06
N CYS A 643 21.45 -20.84 12.47
CA CYS A 643 20.62 -21.74 11.65
C CYS A 643 19.20 -21.94 12.22
N ALA A 644 18.84 -21.25 13.31
CA ALA A 644 17.48 -21.28 13.85
C ALA A 644 16.55 -20.45 12.96
N ILE A 645 15.88 -21.12 12.02
CA ILE A 645 14.99 -20.52 11.03
C ILE A 645 13.63 -21.19 11.11
N GLN A 646 12.57 -20.39 11.20
CA GLN A 646 11.20 -20.83 10.97
C GLN A 646 10.89 -20.73 9.47
N SER A 647 10.76 -21.88 8.80
CA SER A 647 10.52 -21.97 7.35
C SER A 647 9.11 -22.43 6.97
N VAL A 648 8.26 -22.72 7.96
CA VAL A 648 6.87 -23.16 7.80
C VAL A 648 5.96 -22.25 8.62
N GLY A 649 4.91 -21.72 7.99
CA GLY A 649 3.98 -20.78 8.61
C GLY A 649 3.01 -20.21 7.59
N THR A 650 1.92 -19.63 8.06
CA THR A 650 0.87 -19.04 7.21
C THR A 650 0.72 -17.54 7.43
N GLY A 651 1.15 -17.03 8.59
CA GLY A 651 1.07 -15.61 8.95
C GLY A 651 2.43 -14.99 9.27
N TYR A 652 2.50 -13.66 9.27
CA TYR A 652 3.71 -12.92 9.61
C TYR A 652 4.24 -13.25 11.02
N GLN A 653 3.34 -13.50 11.98
CA GLN A 653 3.70 -13.85 13.35
C GLN A 653 4.52 -15.15 13.43
N ASP A 654 4.23 -16.12 12.55
CA ASP A 654 4.99 -17.38 12.50
C ASP A 654 6.46 -17.12 12.15
N PHE A 655 6.72 -16.13 11.30
CA PHE A 655 8.06 -15.80 10.81
C PHE A 655 8.74 -14.66 11.57
N ALA A 656 8.05 -14.00 12.51
CA ALA A 656 8.59 -12.86 13.26
C ALA A 656 9.86 -13.24 14.06
N ILE A 657 9.97 -14.51 14.47
CA ILE A 657 11.15 -15.06 15.15
C ILE A 657 12.40 -15.03 14.27
N ASN A 658 12.27 -15.08 12.94
CA ASN A 658 13.43 -15.00 12.04
C ASN A 658 14.08 -13.62 12.14
N VAL A 659 13.29 -12.56 12.30
CA VAL A 659 13.79 -11.18 12.43
C VAL A 659 14.27 -10.94 13.85
N SER A 660 13.36 -11.06 14.83
CA SER A 660 13.65 -10.79 16.24
C SER A 660 14.73 -11.72 16.82
N GLY A 661 14.69 -13.01 16.49
CA GLY A 661 15.72 -13.96 16.89
C GLY A 661 17.08 -13.62 16.30
N THR A 662 17.15 -13.21 15.03
CA THR A 662 18.41 -12.75 14.42
C THR A 662 18.95 -11.50 15.12
N THR A 663 18.09 -10.53 15.43
CA THR A 663 18.47 -9.33 16.21
C THR A 663 19.04 -9.70 17.57
N ASN A 664 18.38 -10.63 18.27
CA ASN A 664 18.79 -11.05 19.61
C ASN A 664 20.09 -11.85 19.60
N VAL A 665 20.30 -12.71 18.59
CA VAL A 665 21.56 -13.45 18.40
C VAL A 665 22.71 -12.50 18.09
N LEU A 666 22.48 -11.46 17.27
CA LEU A 666 23.49 -10.41 17.04
C LEU A 666 23.86 -9.68 18.34
N ALA A 667 22.86 -9.27 19.13
CA ALA A 667 23.10 -8.62 20.41
C ALA A 667 23.86 -9.52 21.39
N ALA A 668 23.45 -10.78 21.52
CA ALA A 668 24.11 -11.75 22.38
C ALA A 668 25.56 -12.04 21.93
N GLY A 669 25.80 -12.17 20.63
CA GLY A 669 27.13 -12.39 20.07
C GLY A 669 28.06 -11.21 20.31
N LYS A 670 27.56 -9.98 20.19
CA LYS A 670 28.32 -8.76 20.54
C LYS A 670 28.66 -8.73 22.04
N MET A 671 27.71 -9.07 22.92
CA MET A 671 27.94 -9.15 24.36
C MET A 671 28.97 -10.22 24.74
N ALA A 672 28.99 -11.34 24.03
CA ALA A 672 29.94 -12.43 24.22
C ALA A 672 31.30 -12.22 23.54
N LYS A 673 31.47 -11.11 22.82
CA LYS A 673 32.65 -10.77 22.03
C LYS A 673 33.02 -11.84 20.97
N CYS A 674 32.03 -12.49 20.36
CA CYS A 674 32.26 -13.45 19.28
C CYS A 674 32.76 -12.77 18.01
N ARG A 675 33.82 -13.30 17.38
CA ARG A 675 34.46 -12.70 16.19
C ARG A 675 33.52 -12.58 14.99
N ARG A 676 32.71 -13.62 14.71
CA ARG A 676 31.90 -13.68 13.49
C ARG A 676 30.53 -14.31 13.71
N ILE A 677 29.53 -13.82 12.98
CA ILE A 677 28.24 -14.49 12.78
C ILE A 677 28.04 -14.87 11.32
N VAL A 678 27.69 -16.13 11.09
CA VAL A 678 27.29 -16.67 9.81
C VAL A 678 25.79 -16.98 9.86
N LEU A 679 25.00 -16.19 9.13
CA LEU A 679 23.56 -16.42 8.98
C LEU A 679 23.31 -17.44 7.87
N LEU A 680 22.60 -18.51 8.19
CA LEU A 680 21.95 -19.33 7.20
C LEU A 680 20.67 -18.61 6.75
N SER A 681 20.68 -18.09 5.52
CA SER A 681 19.52 -17.46 4.88
C SER A 681 18.91 -18.43 3.84
N THR A 682 18.32 -17.90 2.77
CA THR A 682 17.72 -18.67 1.70
C THR A 682 17.77 -17.91 0.37
N ALA A 683 17.85 -18.63 -0.75
CA ALA A 683 17.67 -18.05 -2.07
C ALA A 683 16.21 -17.69 -2.39
N GLU A 684 15.24 -18.15 -1.59
CA GLU A 684 13.82 -17.76 -1.74
C GLU A 684 13.61 -16.25 -1.57
N VAL A 685 14.57 -15.51 -0.97
CA VAL A 685 14.56 -14.04 -0.91
C VAL A 685 14.55 -13.37 -2.29
N ALA A 686 15.01 -14.08 -3.33
CA ALA A 686 15.05 -13.58 -4.69
C ALA A 686 13.77 -13.87 -5.50
N LEU A 687 12.86 -14.70 -5.00
CA LEU A 687 11.59 -14.99 -5.67
C LEU A 687 10.75 -13.72 -5.78
N GLY A 688 10.22 -13.44 -6.97
CA GLY A 688 9.50 -12.20 -7.32
C GLY A 688 10.41 -10.99 -7.59
N ASN A 689 11.69 -11.06 -7.25
CA ASN A 689 12.70 -10.06 -7.65
C ASN A 689 13.45 -10.44 -8.93
N ALA A 690 13.46 -11.72 -9.29
CA ALA A 690 14.11 -12.23 -10.49
C ALA A 690 13.41 -11.75 -11.79
N PRO A 691 14.14 -11.57 -12.91
CA PRO A 691 13.56 -11.28 -14.20
C PRO A 691 12.58 -12.38 -14.65
N VAL A 692 11.55 -12.01 -15.42
CA VAL A 692 10.52 -12.94 -15.94
C VAL A 692 11.12 -14.01 -16.88
N ASP A 693 12.33 -13.78 -17.40
CA ASP A 693 13.06 -14.77 -18.19
C ASP A 693 13.77 -15.78 -17.28
N ASN A 694 13.02 -16.85 -16.97
CA ASN A 694 13.27 -17.89 -15.97
C ASN A 694 14.53 -18.77 -16.17
N ASN A 695 15.41 -18.44 -17.12
CA ASN A 695 16.63 -19.18 -17.44
C ASN A 695 17.94 -18.43 -17.07
N ILE A 696 17.85 -17.24 -16.49
CA ILE A 696 19.02 -16.50 -16.03
C ILE A 696 19.32 -16.89 -14.58
N ALA A 697 20.58 -17.27 -14.31
CA ALA A 697 21.04 -17.55 -12.96
C ALA A 697 21.12 -16.25 -12.14
N ILE A 698 20.44 -16.23 -10.99
CA ILE A 698 20.44 -15.14 -10.02
C ILE A 698 21.77 -15.16 -9.26
N ASP A 699 22.42 -14.01 -9.18
CA ASP A 699 23.63 -13.81 -8.39
C ASP A 699 23.42 -12.73 -7.31
N GLU A 700 24.49 -12.41 -6.58
CA GLU A 700 24.48 -11.43 -5.50
C GLU A 700 24.29 -9.98 -5.98
N ASN A 701 24.39 -9.71 -7.28
CA ASN A 701 24.18 -8.37 -7.85
C ASN A 701 22.70 -8.02 -7.97
N LEU A 702 21.81 -9.01 -7.85
CA LEU A 702 20.37 -8.77 -7.85
C LEU A 702 19.96 -7.96 -6.63
N LYS A 703 19.46 -6.75 -6.87
CA LYS A 703 18.88 -5.91 -5.81
C LYS A 703 17.55 -6.51 -5.33
N ILE A 704 17.52 -6.95 -4.09
CA ILE A 704 16.33 -7.52 -3.46
C ILE A 704 15.42 -6.40 -2.93
N GLN A 705 14.23 -6.27 -3.50
CA GLN A 705 13.16 -5.41 -3.00
C GLN A 705 12.18 -6.27 -2.19
N MET A 706 12.04 -5.96 -0.91
CA MET A 706 11.22 -6.73 0.02
C MET A 706 9.74 -6.81 -0.42
N GLU A 707 9.22 -5.74 -1.01
CA GLU A 707 7.84 -5.64 -1.47
C GLU A 707 7.52 -6.67 -2.56
N ARG A 708 8.53 -7.00 -3.38
CA ARG A 708 8.44 -7.94 -4.49
C ARG A 708 8.67 -9.40 -4.07
N CYS A 709 9.22 -9.65 -2.89
CA CYS A 709 9.48 -11.02 -2.44
C CYS A 709 8.19 -11.84 -2.38
N GLU A 710 8.22 -13.04 -2.94
CA GLU A 710 7.09 -13.98 -2.87
C GLU A 710 7.05 -14.72 -1.52
N GLY A 711 5.90 -14.66 -0.85
CA GLY A 711 5.68 -15.33 0.43
C GLY A 711 6.26 -14.60 1.65
N MET A 712 5.72 -14.92 2.84
CA MET A 712 6.14 -14.29 4.10
C MET A 712 7.50 -14.78 4.58
N PHE A 713 7.87 -16.03 4.27
CA PHE A 713 9.16 -16.60 4.65
C PHE A 713 10.33 -15.82 4.03
N GLY A 714 10.34 -15.65 2.70
CA GLY A 714 11.37 -14.87 2.01
C GLY A 714 11.46 -13.44 2.52
N LYS A 715 10.31 -12.77 2.75
CA LYS A 715 10.28 -11.42 3.35
C LYS A 715 10.92 -11.36 4.74
N SER A 716 10.62 -12.33 5.60
CA SER A 716 11.20 -12.38 6.95
C SER A 716 12.73 -12.54 6.91
N MET A 717 13.25 -13.32 5.96
CA MET A 717 14.69 -13.51 5.81
C MET A 717 15.38 -12.27 5.25
N VAL A 718 14.76 -11.55 4.30
CA VAL A 718 15.29 -10.24 3.85
C VAL A 718 15.40 -9.26 5.02
N LEU A 719 14.40 -9.20 5.90
CA LEU A 719 14.45 -8.36 7.09
C LEU A 719 15.53 -8.79 8.08
N ALA A 720 15.72 -10.10 8.28
CA ALA A 720 16.78 -10.64 9.13
C ALA A 720 18.18 -10.27 8.58
N GLU A 721 18.41 -10.45 7.28
CA GLU A 721 19.65 -10.05 6.59
C GLU A 721 19.91 -8.55 6.73
N GLN A 722 18.89 -7.71 6.47
CA GLN A 722 19.00 -6.27 6.63
C GLN A 722 19.30 -5.86 8.07
N THR A 723 18.76 -6.57 9.06
CA THR A 723 19.00 -6.27 10.48
C THR A 723 20.46 -6.53 10.84
N LEU A 724 21.05 -7.63 10.37
CA LEU A 724 22.48 -7.89 10.58
C LEU A 724 23.36 -6.82 9.90
N LEU A 725 23.06 -6.50 8.64
CA LEU A 725 23.84 -5.53 7.86
C LEU A 725 23.70 -4.10 8.39
N LYS A 726 22.51 -3.69 8.88
CA LYS A 726 22.30 -2.39 9.53
C LYS A 726 22.92 -2.32 10.92
N GLY A 727 22.80 -3.38 11.70
CA GLY A 727 23.39 -3.47 13.04
C GLY A 727 24.92 -3.38 13.03
N LYS A 728 25.57 -3.57 11.88
CA LYS A 728 26.99 -3.23 11.63
C LYS A 728 27.20 -1.72 11.44
N ILE A 729 26.35 -1.04 10.67
CA ILE A 729 26.44 0.39 10.39
C ILE A 729 26.21 1.22 11.66
N GLU A 730 25.20 0.85 12.46
CA GLU A 730 24.84 1.58 13.68
C GLU A 730 25.87 1.41 14.81
N SER A 731 26.60 0.28 14.86
CA SER A 731 27.69 0.10 15.84
C SER A 731 28.95 0.91 15.56
N TYR A 732 29.11 1.52 14.39
CA TYR A 732 30.14 2.53 14.16
C TYR A 732 29.79 3.89 14.77
N THR A 733 28.54 4.08 15.23
CA THR A 733 28.01 5.39 15.67
C THR A 733 27.57 5.44 17.14
N ASP A 734 27.65 4.35 17.90
CA ASP A 734 27.29 4.33 19.33
C ASP A 734 28.53 4.37 20.23
N ASP A 735 28.72 5.51 20.90
CA ASP A 735 29.76 5.82 21.90
C ASP A 735 29.66 5.00 23.23
N VAL A 736 29.06 3.81 23.21
CA VAL A 736 28.75 3.03 24.43
C VAL A 736 29.59 1.75 24.60
N LEU A 737 30.53 1.48 23.70
CA LEU A 737 31.54 0.40 23.87
C LEU A 737 32.96 0.97 23.81
N ASP A 738 33.31 1.80 24.79
CA ASP A 738 34.64 2.44 24.94
C ASP A 738 35.72 1.47 25.47
N GLU A 739 35.69 0.20 25.05
CA GLU A 739 36.75 -0.78 25.34
C GLU A 739 37.13 -1.58 24.08
N GLY A 740 37.83 -0.91 23.17
CA GLY A 740 38.66 -1.52 22.13
C GLY A 740 38.03 -1.69 20.75
N ASP A 741 38.91 -1.93 19.78
CA ASP A 741 38.71 -2.12 18.32
C ASP A 741 37.87 -3.36 17.94
N TYR A 742 36.86 -3.70 18.74
CA TYR A 742 36.04 -4.90 18.57
C TYR A 742 34.94 -4.64 17.53
N ASN A 743 35.10 -5.26 16.35
CA ASN A 743 34.07 -5.33 15.32
C ASN A 743 33.69 -6.80 15.06
N MET A 744 32.40 -7.10 15.16
CA MET A 744 31.87 -8.44 14.88
C MET A 744 31.57 -8.58 13.39
N GLU A 745 32.20 -9.55 12.74
CA GLU A 745 32.04 -9.80 11.31
C GLU A 745 30.70 -10.50 11.01
N VAL A 746 30.03 -10.10 9.92
CA VAL A 746 28.76 -10.67 9.48
C VAL A 746 28.92 -11.33 8.12
N VAL A 747 28.50 -12.58 7.97
CA VAL A 747 28.48 -13.29 6.68
C VAL A 747 27.12 -13.96 6.48
N ILE A 748 26.58 -13.91 5.26
CA ILE A 748 25.25 -14.47 4.94
C ILE A 748 25.37 -15.52 3.84
N ILE A 749 24.81 -16.71 4.07
CA ILE A 749 24.77 -17.80 3.09
C ILE A 749 23.34 -18.01 2.61
N ARG A 750 23.11 -17.91 1.30
CA ARG A 750 21.81 -18.08 0.63
C ARG A 750 21.77 -19.38 -0.18
N PRO A 751 21.50 -20.53 0.45
CA PRO A 751 21.23 -21.75 -0.29
C PRO A 751 19.82 -21.74 -0.90
N PRO A 752 19.58 -22.44 -2.02
CA PRO A 752 18.23 -22.72 -2.51
C PRO A 752 17.58 -23.79 -1.63
N TRP A 753 16.81 -24.73 -2.19
CA TRP A 753 16.24 -25.81 -1.39
C TRP A 753 17.35 -26.71 -0.83
N ILE A 754 17.51 -26.63 0.49
CA ILE A 754 18.36 -27.52 1.28
C ILE A 754 17.67 -28.88 1.42
N TRP A 755 18.22 -29.92 0.82
CA TRP A 755 17.61 -31.25 0.82
C TRP A 755 18.52 -32.27 1.50
N SER A 756 17.88 -33.24 2.15
CA SER A 756 18.51 -34.37 2.85
C SER A 756 17.48 -35.48 3.02
N LYS A 757 17.88 -36.65 3.55
CA LYS A 757 16.91 -37.70 3.91
C LYS A 757 15.86 -37.23 4.90
N SER A 758 16.25 -36.42 5.88
CA SER A 758 15.37 -35.93 6.95
C SER A 758 14.65 -34.65 6.55
N ASP A 759 14.71 -34.23 5.29
CA ASP A 759 13.99 -33.07 4.82
C ASP A 759 12.47 -33.33 4.85
N TYR A 760 11.78 -32.43 5.53
CA TYR A 760 10.33 -32.44 5.65
C TYR A 760 9.66 -32.28 4.28
N ARG A 761 10.18 -31.40 3.40
CA ARG A 761 9.57 -31.16 2.08
C ARG A 761 9.68 -32.41 1.20
N VAL A 762 10.86 -33.03 1.13
CA VAL A 762 11.04 -34.33 0.45
C VAL A 762 10.09 -35.39 1.00
N THR A 763 10.01 -35.53 2.33
CA THR A 763 9.13 -36.51 2.98
C THR A 763 7.67 -36.31 2.60
N LYS A 764 7.19 -35.07 2.62
CA LYS A 764 5.81 -34.74 2.31
C LYS A 764 5.46 -34.91 0.84
N ILE A 765 6.37 -34.59 -0.07
CA ILE A 765 6.19 -34.86 -1.50
C ILE A 765 6.03 -36.36 -1.71
N ILE A 766 6.90 -37.17 -1.10
CA ILE A 766 6.84 -38.63 -1.16
C ILE A 766 5.52 -39.17 -0.57
N GLU A 767 5.06 -38.65 0.57
CA GLU A 767 3.76 -38.98 1.16
C GLU A 767 2.60 -38.62 0.22
N ALA A 768 2.64 -37.45 -0.41
CA ALA A 768 1.62 -36.99 -1.35
C ALA A 768 1.58 -37.85 -2.62
N ILE A 769 2.74 -38.28 -3.14
CA ILE A 769 2.84 -39.18 -4.29
C ILE A 769 2.25 -40.55 -3.91
N ARG A 770 2.65 -41.13 -2.77
CA ARG A 770 2.08 -42.40 -2.27
C ARG A 770 0.57 -42.33 -2.06
N ALA A 771 0.06 -41.17 -1.68
CA ALA A 771 -1.36 -40.93 -1.48
C ALA A 771 -2.14 -40.62 -2.78
N ASN A 772 -1.49 -40.60 -3.96
CA ASN A 772 -2.06 -40.15 -5.23
C ASN A 772 -2.65 -38.72 -5.17
N LYS A 773 -2.05 -37.84 -4.35
CA LYS A 773 -2.49 -36.46 -4.14
C LYS A 773 -1.50 -35.42 -4.68
N PHE A 774 -0.39 -35.86 -5.27
CA PHE A 774 0.60 -34.98 -5.88
C PHE A 774 0.28 -34.75 -7.37
N THR A 775 0.49 -33.53 -7.87
CA THR A 775 0.32 -33.19 -9.28
C THR A 775 1.47 -32.31 -9.78
N TRP A 776 1.86 -32.46 -11.04
CA TRP A 776 2.89 -31.62 -11.66
C TRP A 776 2.29 -30.30 -12.15
N VAL A 777 2.86 -29.17 -11.76
CA VAL A 777 2.51 -27.87 -12.37
C VAL A 777 3.34 -27.65 -13.63
N ASN A 778 2.69 -27.30 -14.76
CA ASN A 778 3.34 -27.11 -16.07
C ASN A 778 4.26 -28.26 -16.50
N GLY A 779 3.96 -29.48 -16.06
CA GLY A 779 4.77 -30.68 -16.35
C GLY A 779 6.08 -30.77 -15.55
N GLY A 780 6.34 -29.83 -14.63
CA GLY A 780 7.54 -29.78 -13.80
C GLY A 780 8.83 -29.52 -14.58
N THR A 781 8.72 -28.82 -15.71
CA THR A 781 9.84 -28.51 -16.62
C THR A 781 10.66 -27.28 -16.22
N TYR A 782 10.22 -26.54 -15.20
CA TYR A 782 10.96 -25.38 -14.68
C TYR A 782 12.27 -25.83 -14.01
N LEU A 783 13.34 -25.06 -14.24
CA LEU A 783 14.65 -25.33 -13.67
C LEU A 783 14.68 -24.93 -12.19
N TYR A 784 15.28 -25.77 -11.37
CA TYR A 784 15.37 -25.52 -9.95
C TYR A 784 16.77 -25.85 -9.44
N SER A 785 17.36 -24.91 -8.72
CA SER A 785 18.61 -25.12 -8.00
C SER A 785 18.30 -25.79 -6.68
N SER A 786 19.14 -26.75 -6.31
CA SER A 786 19.06 -27.40 -5.00
C SER A 786 20.46 -27.40 -4.39
N CYS A 787 20.55 -27.61 -3.09
CA CYS A 787 21.83 -27.77 -2.42
C CYS A 787 21.73 -28.89 -1.40
N TYR A 788 22.56 -29.93 -1.55
CA TYR A 788 22.58 -31.02 -0.59
C TYR A 788 23.10 -30.51 0.77
N VAL A 789 22.51 -30.99 1.87
CA VAL A 789 22.80 -30.48 3.23
C VAL A 789 24.30 -30.41 3.56
N SER A 790 25.09 -31.39 3.13
CA SER A 790 26.53 -31.40 3.41
C SER A 790 27.30 -30.33 2.61
N ASN A 791 26.82 -29.95 1.42
CA ASN A 791 27.39 -28.85 0.64
C ASN A 791 27.04 -27.50 1.28
N VAL A 792 25.85 -27.36 1.87
CA VAL A 792 25.52 -26.18 2.69
C VAL A 792 26.44 -26.08 3.92
N VAL A 793 26.73 -27.20 4.58
CA VAL A 793 27.65 -27.25 5.72
C VAL A 793 29.07 -26.87 5.32
N GLU A 794 29.57 -27.34 4.18
CA GLU A 794 30.84 -26.89 3.60
C GLU A 794 30.85 -25.35 3.47
N ALA A 795 29.82 -24.77 2.84
CA ALA A 795 29.71 -23.34 2.68
C ALA A 795 29.67 -22.57 4.02
N LEU A 796 28.93 -23.08 5.01
CA LEU A 796 28.88 -22.49 6.35
C LEU A 796 30.26 -22.48 6.99
N ILE A 797 30.98 -23.61 6.99
CA ILE A 797 32.32 -23.69 7.57
C ILE A 797 33.28 -22.73 6.85
N LEU A 798 33.28 -22.71 5.51
CA LEU A 798 34.12 -21.81 4.72
C LEU A 798 33.78 -20.33 4.97
N ALA A 799 32.50 -19.99 5.17
CA ALA A 799 32.09 -18.65 5.57
C ALA A 799 32.55 -18.28 6.99
N GLY A 800 32.50 -19.23 7.92
CA GLY A 800 33.06 -19.06 9.27
C GLY A 800 34.58 -18.88 9.28
N ASP A 801 35.26 -19.48 8.31
CA ASP A 801 36.72 -19.47 8.19
C ASP A 801 37.24 -18.25 7.43
N ASN A 802 36.74 -18.04 6.20
CA ASN A 802 37.28 -17.12 5.19
C ASN A 802 36.24 -16.14 4.61
N GLY A 803 35.02 -16.10 5.14
CA GLY A 803 34.00 -15.14 4.71
C GLY A 803 34.42 -13.69 4.93
N GLU A 804 34.15 -12.84 3.93
CA GLU A 804 34.39 -11.39 4.01
C GLU A 804 33.24 -10.71 4.78
N ASP A 805 33.57 -9.76 5.65
CA ASP A 805 32.61 -9.08 6.51
C ASP A 805 31.62 -8.20 5.71
N GLY A 806 30.31 -8.44 5.92
CA GLY A 806 29.19 -7.79 5.25
C GLY A 806 28.76 -8.48 3.96
N GLU A 807 29.44 -9.54 3.54
CA GLU A 807 29.18 -10.19 2.27
C GLU A 807 28.08 -11.27 2.34
N ILE A 808 27.38 -11.41 1.22
CA ILE A 808 26.36 -12.43 0.97
C ILE A 808 26.93 -13.38 -0.10
N TYR A 809 26.62 -14.67 0.02
CA TYR A 809 27.00 -15.70 -0.96
C TYR A 809 25.85 -16.66 -1.26
N TYR A 810 25.52 -16.83 -2.54
CA TYR A 810 24.66 -17.93 -2.99
C TYR A 810 25.48 -19.22 -3.08
N VAL A 811 24.86 -20.33 -2.67
CA VAL A 811 25.50 -21.66 -2.70
C VAL A 811 24.53 -22.68 -3.25
N SER A 812 24.93 -23.44 -4.25
CA SER A 812 24.11 -24.47 -4.88
C SER A 812 24.92 -25.69 -5.27
N ASP A 813 24.23 -26.76 -5.64
CA ASP A 813 24.84 -27.87 -6.36
C ASP A 813 25.14 -27.44 -7.82
N THR A 814 26.08 -28.13 -8.48
CA THR A 814 26.76 -27.65 -9.71
C THR A 814 25.86 -27.46 -10.93
N TYR A 815 24.67 -28.06 -10.99
CA TYR A 815 23.78 -27.97 -12.16
C TYR A 815 22.31 -27.82 -11.74
N PRO A 816 21.62 -26.72 -12.13
CA PRO A 816 20.17 -26.65 -12.01
C PRO A 816 19.54 -27.70 -12.94
N MET A 817 18.47 -28.33 -12.48
CA MET A 817 17.79 -29.38 -13.25
C MET A 817 16.28 -29.19 -13.22
N PRO A 818 15.52 -29.77 -14.17
CA PRO A 818 14.07 -29.72 -14.14
C PRO A 818 13.54 -30.28 -12.81
N PHE A 819 12.61 -29.56 -12.18
CA PHE A 819 12.06 -29.96 -10.87
C PHE A 819 11.45 -31.37 -10.89
N LYS A 820 10.81 -31.75 -11.99
CA LYS A 820 10.30 -33.10 -12.18
C LYS A 820 11.41 -34.15 -12.14
N GLU A 821 12.54 -33.88 -12.76
CA GLU A 821 13.70 -34.78 -12.75
C GLU A 821 14.24 -34.92 -11.32
N PHE A 822 14.47 -33.80 -10.63
CA PHE A 822 14.93 -33.78 -9.24
C PHE A 822 14.05 -34.64 -8.31
N VAL A 823 12.75 -34.37 -8.28
CA VAL A 823 11.79 -35.10 -7.42
C VAL A 823 11.67 -36.57 -7.84
N THR A 824 11.68 -36.88 -9.14
CA THR A 824 11.62 -38.27 -9.63
C THR A 824 12.84 -39.06 -9.16
N ARG A 825 14.04 -38.47 -9.27
CA ARG A 825 15.29 -39.14 -8.87
C ARG A 825 15.39 -39.34 -7.36
N ILE A 826 14.93 -38.38 -6.55
CA ILE A 826 14.81 -38.55 -5.10
C ILE A 826 13.79 -39.63 -4.76
N SER A 827 12.61 -39.63 -5.39
CA SER A 827 11.55 -40.61 -5.14
C SER A 827 11.99 -42.04 -5.50
N ALA A 828 12.81 -42.19 -6.54
CA ALA A 828 13.40 -43.46 -6.94
C ALA A 828 14.31 -44.08 -5.86
N THR A 829 14.91 -43.28 -4.95
CA THR A 829 15.70 -43.81 -3.83
C THR A 829 14.86 -44.65 -2.85
N GLN A 830 13.53 -44.42 -2.83
CA GLN A 830 12.56 -45.16 -2.02
C GLN A 830 11.67 -46.10 -2.85
N ASN A 831 12.08 -46.43 -4.09
CA ASN A 831 11.34 -47.26 -5.04
C ASN A 831 9.92 -46.75 -5.36
N ILE A 832 9.75 -45.44 -5.48
CA ILE A 832 8.48 -44.82 -5.86
C ILE A 832 8.57 -44.38 -7.33
N ASP A 833 7.60 -44.81 -8.14
CA ASP A 833 7.47 -44.37 -9.53
C ASP A 833 6.60 -43.11 -9.63
N CYS A 834 7.11 -42.11 -10.36
CA CYS A 834 6.47 -40.83 -10.59
C CYS A 834 5.85 -40.71 -12.00
N SER A 835 5.94 -41.75 -12.84
CA SER A 835 5.50 -41.72 -14.25
C SER A 835 4.00 -41.50 -14.42
N HIS A 836 3.19 -41.99 -13.49
CA HIS A 836 1.72 -41.95 -13.52
C HIS A 836 1.09 -40.66 -12.99
N ILE A 837 1.90 -39.72 -12.49
CA ILE A 837 1.41 -38.51 -11.83
C ILE A 837 0.83 -37.53 -12.86
N PRO A 838 -0.39 -36.99 -12.66
CA PRO A 838 -1.03 -36.08 -13.60
C PRO A 838 -0.38 -34.69 -13.59
N THR A 839 -0.53 -33.97 -14.69
CA THR A 839 -0.04 -32.60 -14.88
C THR A 839 -1.19 -31.61 -14.96
N VAL A 840 -1.05 -30.46 -14.30
CA VAL A 840 -1.99 -29.32 -14.33
C VAL A 840 -1.28 -28.06 -14.83
N SER A 841 -2.03 -27.13 -15.44
CA SER A 841 -1.49 -25.83 -15.85
C SER A 841 -1.31 -24.89 -14.65
N ASN A 842 -0.35 -23.97 -14.71
CA ASN A 842 -0.03 -23.02 -13.64
C ASN A 842 -1.24 -22.18 -13.17
N TRP A 843 -2.08 -21.71 -14.08
CA TRP A 843 -3.27 -20.93 -13.70
C TRP A 843 -4.28 -21.78 -12.91
N TYR A 844 -4.43 -23.06 -13.27
CA TYR A 844 -5.31 -24.01 -12.59
C TYR A 844 -4.75 -24.34 -11.20
N GLY A 845 -3.44 -24.60 -11.12
CA GLY A 845 -2.74 -24.78 -9.86
C GLY A 845 -2.87 -23.57 -8.92
N SER A 846 -2.71 -22.36 -9.46
CA SER A 846 -2.88 -21.11 -8.71
C SER A 846 -4.31 -20.91 -8.21
N ALA A 847 -5.32 -21.21 -9.04
CA ALA A 847 -6.73 -21.12 -8.66
C ALA A 847 -7.11 -22.13 -7.56
N VAL A 848 -6.63 -23.38 -7.66
CA VAL A 848 -6.84 -24.42 -6.65
C VAL A 848 -6.13 -24.06 -5.35
N SER A 849 -4.88 -23.59 -5.42
CA SER A 849 -4.08 -23.11 -4.28
C SER A 849 -4.77 -21.94 -3.56
N TRP A 850 -5.31 -20.97 -4.30
CA TRP A 850 -6.10 -19.85 -3.74
C TRP A 850 -7.40 -20.31 -3.08
N PHE A 851 -8.15 -21.20 -3.75
CA PHE A 851 -9.39 -21.76 -3.21
C PHE A 851 -9.16 -22.59 -1.94
N GLN A 852 -8.04 -23.31 -1.85
CA GLN A 852 -7.73 -24.13 -0.68
C GLN A 852 -7.21 -23.31 0.50
N ARG A 853 -6.39 -22.27 0.26
CA ARG A 853 -6.00 -21.30 1.29
C ARG A 853 -7.21 -20.63 1.94
N THR A 854 -8.25 -20.34 1.15
CA THR A 854 -9.48 -19.70 1.65
C THR A 854 -10.44 -20.68 2.34
N THR A 855 -10.35 -21.99 2.07
CA THR A 855 -11.25 -23.01 2.62
C THR A 855 -10.61 -23.90 3.68
N GLY A 856 -9.29 -23.80 3.91
CA GLY A 856 -8.54 -24.66 4.83
C GLY A 856 -8.45 -26.13 4.39
N ALA A 857 -8.81 -26.43 3.14
CA ALA A 857 -9.01 -27.79 2.66
C ALA A 857 -7.72 -28.36 2.06
N SER A 858 -6.98 -29.15 2.86
CA SER A 858 -5.88 -30.07 2.50
C SER A 858 -4.45 -29.53 2.56
N GLN A 859 -3.66 -30.05 3.53
CA GLN A 859 -2.20 -29.89 3.65
C GLN A 859 -1.40 -30.42 2.45
N TYR A 860 -1.96 -31.33 1.64
CA TYR A 860 -1.22 -31.97 0.55
C TYR A 860 -1.17 -31.15 -0.73
N ALA A 861 -2.17 -30.28 -0.94
CA ALA A 861 -2.23 -29.44 -2.12
C ALA A 861 -1.36 -28.18 -1.99
N GLU A 862 -1.09 -27.73 -0.75
CA GLU A 862 -0.11 -26.68 -0.46
C GLU A 862 1.29 -27.01 -0.95
N ILE A 863 1.64 -28.28 -1.11
CA ILE A 863 2.98 -28.73 -1.49
C ILE A 863 3.12 -28.88 -3.00
N SER A 864 2.09 -29.44 -3.65
CA SER A 864 2.03 -29.59 -5.12
C SER A 864 1.82 -28.24 -5.83
N LEU A 865 1.20 -27.27 -5.16
CA LEU A 865 0.77 -26.00 -5.74
C LEU A 865 1.37 -24.79 -5.00
N ASN A 866 2.53 -24.98 -4.36
CA ASN A 866 3.26 -23.88 -3.72
C ASN A 866 3.94 -23.03 -4.81
N PRO A 867 3.57 -21.75 -4.97
CA PRO A 867 4.21 -20.86 -5.95
C PRO A 867 5.74 -20.82 -5.84
N ASN A 868 6.28 -20.92 -4.62
CA ASN A 868 7.73 -20.90 -4.36
C ASN A 868 8.46 -22.16 -4.86
N LEU A 869 7.75 -23.28 -4.99
CA LEU A 869 8.28 -24.54 -5.52
C LEU A 869 7.92 -24.77 -6.98
N THR A 870 6.91 -24.07 -7.51
CA THR A 870 6.42 -24.25 -8.89
C THR A 870 6.94 -23.21 -9.88
N THR A 871 7.90 -22.39 -9.44
CA THR A 871 8.54 -21.33 -10.22
C THR A 871 10.01 -21.66 -10.43
N SER A 872 10.60 -21.20 -11.54
CA SER A 872 12.02 -21.40 -11.81
C SER A 872 12.87 -20.65 -10.79
N LEU A 873 13.87 -21.31 -10.22
CA LEU A 873 14.84 -20.70 -9.31
C LEU A 873 16.23 -21.20 -9.66
N VAL A 874 16.93 -20.42 -10.48
CA VAL A 874 18.32 -20.71 -10.86
C VAL A 874 19.23 -19.72 -10.14
N VAL A 875 20.22 -20.20 -9.38
CA VAL A 875 21.20 -19.35 -8.70
C VAL A 875 22.62 -19.62 -9.21
N SER A 876 23.49 -18.63 -9.11
CA SER A 876 24.91 -18.72 -9.45
C SER A 876 25.74 -18.73 -8.17
N ASP A 877 26.52 -19.79 -7.97
CA ASP A 877 27.43 -19.95 -6.83
C ASP A 877 28.87 -19.45 -7.13
N LYS A 878 29.08 -18.79 -8.27
CA LYS A 878 30.41 -18.34 -8.74
C LYS A 878 31.18 -17.54 -7.70
N LYS A 879 30.50 -16.66 -6.95
CA LYS A 879 31.12 -15.84 -5.90
C LYS A 879 31.58 -16.69 -4.71
N ALA A 880 30.75 -17.63 -4.26
CA ALA A 880 31.14 -18.56 -3.20
C ALA A 880 32.36 -19.40 -3.62
N ARG A 881 32.40 -19.87 -4.87
CA ARG A 881 33.55 -20.63 -5.39
C ARG A 881 34.83 -19.80 -5.43
N SER A 882 34.76 -18.55 -5.92
CA SER A 882 35.94 -17.70 -6.08
C SER A 882 36.45 -17.08 -4.79
N LYS A 883 35.55 -16.70 -3.87
CA LYS A 883 35.89 -15.99 -2.63
C LYS A 883 36.05 -16.91 -1.42
N LEU A 884 35.19 -17.92 -1.29
CA LEU A 884 35.23 -18.86 -0.15
C LEU A 884 35.98 -20.15 -0.47
N GLY A 885 36.23 -20.46 -1.75
CA GLY A 885 36.77 -21.76 -2.16
C GLY A 885 35.73 -22.89 -2.13
N TYR A 886 34.44 -22.56 -2.19
CA TYR A 886 33.35 -23.54 -2.20
C TYR A 886 33.43 -24.48 -3.41
N ASN A 887 33.33 -25.79 -3.20
CA ASN A 887 33.48 -26.79 -4.27
C ASN A 887 32.26 -27.69 -4.46
N SER A 888 31.29 -27.72 -3.54
CA SER A 888 30.13 -28.64 -3.57
C SER A 888 30.60 -30.10 -3.57
N LEU A 889 31.27 -30.50 -2.48
CA LEU A 889 32.00 -31.77 -2.35
C LEU A 889 31.16 -33.03 -2.58
N VAL A 890 29.84 -32.96 -2.44
CA VAL A 890 28.91 -34.07 -2.67
C VAL A 890 28.18 -33.84 -3.98
N SER A 891 28.39 -34.72 -4.95
CA SER A 891 27.62 -34.72 -6.19
C SER A 891 26.18 -35.18 -5.96
N PHE A 892 25.27 -34.77 -6.84
CA PHE A 892 23.85 -35.16 -6.77
C PHE A 892 23.68 -36.70 -6.76
N ASP A 893 24.41 -37.43 -7.62
CA ASP A 893 24.37 -38.89 -7.65
C ASP A 893 24.81 -39.51 -6.33
N ARG A 894 25.89 -38.97 -5.74
CA ARG A 894 26.40 -39.46 -4.45
C ARG A 894 25.42 -39.19 -3.32
N ALA A 895 24.77 -38.02 -3.32
CA ALA A 895 23.73 -37.68 -2.34
C ALA A 895 22.54 -38.65 -2.42
N LEU A 896 22.09 -39.03 -3.63
CA LEU A 896 21.04 -40.04 -3.81
C LEU A 896 21.46 -41.41 -3.26
N ASP A 897 22.72 -41.81 -3.45
CA ASP A 897 23.23 -43.07 -2.89
C ASP A 897 23.26 -43.04 -1.36
N LEU A 898 23.67 -41.92 -0.75
CA LEU A 898 23.64 -41.76 0.72
C LEU A 898 22.21 -41.90 1.27
N ILE A 899 21.24 -41.23 0.65
CA ILE A 899 19.82 -41.35 1.05
C ILE A 899 19.34 -42.80 0.91
N ARG A 900 19.70 -43.49 -0.18
CA ARG A 900 19.34 -44.90 -0.41
C ARG A 900 19.96 -45.82 0.64
N GLU A 901 21.24 -45.65 0.94
CA GLU A 901 21.95 -46.43 1.97
C GLU A 901 21.28 -46.28 3.34
N GLU A 902 20.99 -45.04 3.74
CA GLU A 902 20.34 -44.75 5.00
C GLU A 902 18.90 -45.26 5.04
N PHE A 903 18.17 -45.25 3.92
CA PHE A 903 16.84 -45.87 3.83
C PHE A 903 16.90 -47.39 4.00
N ILE A 904 17.91 -48.05 3.41
CA ILE A 904 18.15 -49.48 3.58
C ILE A 904 18.48 -49.81 5.04
N VAL A 905 19.24 -48.96 5.73
CA VAL A 905 19.53 -49.13 7.17
C VAL A 905 18.24 -49.05 8.00
N ASP A 906 17.37 -48.07 7.74
CA ASP A 906 16.09 -47.96 8.45
C ASP A 906 15.20 -49.20 8.23
N LEU A 907 15.15 -49.73 7.00
CA LEU A 907 14.40 -50.97 6.70
C LEU A 907 14.94 -52.19 7.44
N LYS A 908 16.24 -52.21 7.75
CA LYS A 908 16.91 -53.29 8.49
C LYS A 908 16.80 -53.13 10.01
N THR A 909 16.44 -51.94 10.50
CA THR A 909 16.32 -51.67 11.93
C THR A 909 14.99 -52.23 12.43
N PRO A 910 14.94 -53.04 13.51
CA PRO A 910 13.69 -53.59 14.04
C PRO A 910 12.65 -52.50 14.34
N ARG A 911 11.38 -52.75 14.00
CA ARG A 911 10.28 -51.79 14.23
C ARG A 911 10.17 -51.33 15.69
N SER A 912 10.58 -52.15 16.67
CA SER A 912 10.62 -51.82 18.09
C SER A 912 11.61 -50.71 18.44
N GLU A 913 12.71 -50.57 17.70
CA GLU A 913 13.73 -49.54 17.91
C GLU A 913 13.42 -48.23 17.14
N LEU A 914 12.69 -48.32 16.03
CA LEU A 914 12.22 -47.15 15.28
C LEU A 914 11.14 -46.33 16.04
N VAL A 915 10.35 -46.97 16.90
CA VAL A 915 9.34 -46.27 17.72
C VAL A 915 9.99 -45.37 18.77
N HIS A 916 11.15 -45.74 19.31
CA HIS A 916 11.91 -44.90 20.24
C HIS A 916 12.61 -43.69 19.58
N LYS A 917 12.80 -43.69 18.26
CA LYS A 917 13.32 -42.53 17.51
C LYS A 917 12.23 -41.53 17.06
N LYS A 918 10.94 -41.89 17.17
CA LYS A 918 9.80 -41.07 16.73
C LYS A 918 9.11 -40.29 17.86
N HIS A 919 9.65 -40.32 19.07
CA HIS A 919 9.15 -39.56 20.22
C HIS A 919 10.10 -38.44 20.63
#